data_AF-A0A1M6MWL0-F1
#
_entry.id   AF-A0A1M6MWL0-F1
#
_cell.length_a   1.000
_cell.length_b   1.000
_cell.length_c   1.000
_cell.angle_alpha   90.00
_cell.angle_beta   90.00
_cell.angle_gamma   90.00
#
_symmetry.space_group_name_H-M   'P 1'
#
loop_
_entity.id
_entity.type
_entity.pdbx_description
1 polymer ?
#
loop_
_entity_poly.entity_id
_entity_poly.type
_entity_poly.pdbx_seq_one_letter_code
_entity_poly.pdbx_strand_id
1 'polypeptide(L)'
;MSTNSKPYTDKIRAAKKGKDVRDSIADGIDMVSDENNTYEQIKKDVVNAKNEIDANVKANQKVEQDFAADITVATQVNTDLIANKKAGDTTNTNLVANKKAGDTTNTNLVANKKAGDTTNTNLAKNISDGNTLNDNLAGKLTQGNQLHETLTGDITAAGQAERSLEQDITSAGQAERSLEQDITSAGENKTALDGSIKTAGEQINVMTGLVQSATQVKGDLEKDIETANQTNAQLVETTAESVATLDAKGQEQVQAIIEAGGGIENALSNYFALRRSNKVFTTKLYKYTTSTSPVGEKLNDNADMICTPSTGITPGQDDYQQYGLFQHFTCNWHVDENGFNHVDALEGQVGFTKTGKVQVGEVTMGGWFGIEDVGDAVLYHYSAVKSERTPHPMKESINPDGTVSPIMIHGKYKAIDIEGAPYSSAGGAPANGCQAADAKDPVSYTGMVGYMHKLGAHYCGTTCWDLFYLQLMFIIKYATTNSQSIMAGCTSYNYQYNATVEETGVMRVVMAKANAAKFVVGSYVSIGEVGEATNKDRYYAYMHNLAYSVKVTRVEDVDDTNAAVYVDAPEAFDTTLTTCMSTMPWHTGSTDEVVGSDGSPGSNTSGIFPCKMQGIEWHLGAYDVLGNVFMDIVTGADGNPARDVWVCEDASLLTTNVTTAKSTYKKASAQVPYTAASWKYITEETTDIDRGIMIPTGTGAGSATGWCDGLYTDVGTSGQREWLALGSLYSGTPAGLWILDAYDGWSYAGWRIVSGVSPNGTRGEYQATA
;
A
#
# COMPACT_ATOMS: atom_id res chain seq x y z
N MET A 1 -167.66 -19.68 124.32
CA MET A 1 -168.56 -18.77 125.09
C MET A 1 -169.59 -19.63 125.84
N SER A 2 -170.77 -19.09 126.22
CA SER A 2 -172.09 -19.76 126.40
C SER A 2 -172.18 -21.29 126.16
N THR A 3 -172.90 -22.15 126.92
CA THR A 3 -174.01 -22.01 127.91
C THR A 3 -174.17 -23.29 128.78
N ASN A 4 -175.17 -23.28 129.68
CA ASN A 4 -176.02 -24.42 130.16
C ASN A 4 -175.42 -25.60 130.96
N SER A 5 -175.87 -25.91 132.18
CA SER A 5 -177.07 -25.56 132.99
C SER A 5 -178.34 -26.44 132.91
N LYS A 6 -179.26 -26.24 131.94
CA LYS A 6 -180.70 -25.97 132.21
C LYS A 6 -181.68 -27.08 132.71
N PRO A 7 -181.62 -28.38 132.33
CA PRO A 7 -182.55 -29.40 132.90
C PRO A 7 -182.00 -30.75 133.50
N TYR A 8 -180.88 -30.91 134.23
CA TYR A 8 -179.69 -30.08 134.43
C TYR A 8 -179.17 -30.06 135.91
N THR A 9 -179.84 -29.60 136.98
CA THR A 9 -181.25 -29.24 137.29
C THR A 9 -182.22 -30.40 137.51
N ASP A 10 -183.38 -30.11 138.14
CA ASP A 10 -184.69 -30.79 138.20
C ASP A 10 -184.61 -32.24 138.66
N LYS A 11 -183.40 -32.55 139.13
CA LYS A 11 -182.67 -33.80 139.22
C LYS A 11 -181.43 -33.49 140.09
N ILE A 12 -180.77 -34.44 140.73
CA ILE A 12 -181.06 -35.88 140.88
C ILE A 12 -181.33 -36.18 142.39
N ARG A 13 -182.52 -36.66 142.86
CA ARG A 13 -183.78 -37.04 142.14
C ARG A 13 -184.39 -36.00 141.25
N ALA A 14 -184.90 -34.83 141.70
CA ALA A 14 -184.66 -34.07 142.94
C ALA A 14 -185.10 -34.48 144.37
N ALA A 15 -186.25 -33.97 144.86
CA ALA A 15 -186.50 -33.45 146.22
C ALA A 15 -187.04 -34.40 147.33
N LYS A 16 -186.23 -35.17 148.07
CA LYS A 16 -184.77 -35.07 148.29
C LYS A 16 -184.46 -33.75 148.99
N LYS A 17 -183.77 -32.82 148.29
CA LYS A 17 -183.75 -31.38 148.66
C LYS A 17 -183.68 -30.48 147.40
N GLY A 18 -184.39 -30.88 146.33
CA GLY A 18 -183.93 -30.65 144.97
C GLY A 18 -182.57 -31.31 144.71
N LYS A 19 -181.82 -31.05 143.62
CA LYS A 19 -181.88 -29.97 142.61
C LYS A 19 -183.07 -29.87 141.63
N ASP A 20 -184.23 -30.46 141.93
CA ASP A 20 -185.52 -29.72 141.85
C ASP A 20 -185.35 -28.46 142.73
N VAL A 21 -184.82 -27.36 142.26
CA VAL A 21 -185.04 -26.85 140.90
C VAL A 21 -183.86 -25.99 140.53
N ARG A 22 -183.63 -24.92 141.31
CA ARG A 22 -183.20 -23.61 140.80
C ARG A 22 -181.78 -23.45 140.25
N ASP A 23 -181.06 -24.56 140.08
CA ASP A 23 -180.05 -24.67 139.01
C ASP A 23 -180.73 -24.81 137.64
N SER A 24 -182.03 -24.48 137.53
CA SER A 24 -182.82 -24.46 136.28
C SER A 24 -182.47 -23.32 135.40
N ILE A 25 -181.99 -22.25 136.03
CA ILE A 25 -181.74 -20.95 135.45
C ILE A 25 -180.49 -21.17 134.57
N ALA A 26 -180.63 -21.60 133.31
CA ALA A 26 -181.49 -21.15 132.20
C ALA A 26 -180.92 -19.92 131.50
N ASP A 27 -181.30 -19.77 130.23
CA ASP A 27 -181.47 -18.52 129.46
C ASP A 27 -180.27 -17.57 129.47
N GLY A 28 -180.01 -16.93 130.62
CA GLY A 28 -178.76 -16.26 130.90
C GLY A 28 -177.59 -17.24 130.93
N ILE A 29 -177.05 -17.57 129.74
CA ILE A 29 -175.92 -16.79 129.20
C ILE A 29 -175.84 -17.01 127.67
N ASP A 30 -176.99 -17.12 126.99
CA ASP A 30 -177.14 -17.50 125.57
C ASP A 30 -176.37 -16.61 124.57
N MET A 31 -176.38 -15.28 124.76
CA MET A 31 -175.55 -14.34 123.99
C MET A 31 -174.10 -14.44 124.49
N VAL A 32 -173.38 -13.31 124.59
CA VAL A 32 -171.93 -13.20 124.89
C VAL A 32 -171.13 -14.46 124.57
N SER A 33 -170.96 -14.84 123.31
CA SER A 33 -171.87 -14.87 122.14
C SER A 33 -171.04 -15.57 121.06
N ASP A 34 -170.42 -14.78 120.18
CA ASP A 34 -170.01 -15.24 118.86
C ASP A 34 -168.54 -14.92 118.57
N GLU A 35 -167.92 -13.96 119.27
CA GLU A 35 -166.54 -13.52 118.99
C GLU A 35 -165.43 -14.30 119.69
N ASN A 36 -165.63 -14.71 120.95
CA ASN A 36 -164.75 -15.68 121.60
C ASN A 36 -165.13 -17.12 121.20
N ASN A 37 -166.25 -17.31 120.47
CA ASN A 37 -166.40 -18.46 119.58
C ASN A 37 -165.44 -18.28 118.39
N THR A 38 -165.36 -17.14 117.70
CA THR A 38 -164.33 -16.91 116.66
C THR A 38 -162.90 -17.16 117.20
N TYR A 39 -162.52 -16.57 118.35
CA TYR A 39 -161.18 -16.73 118.91
C TYR A 39 -160.91 -18.15 119.47
N GLU A 40 -161.83 -18.78 120.19
CA GLU A 40 -161.61 -20.15 120.69
C GLU A 40 -161.81 -21.22 119.61
N GLN A 41 -162.65 -20.99 118.60
CA GLN A 41 -162.75 -21.83 117.40
C GLN A 41 -161.44 -21.72 116.61
N ILE A 42 -160.86 -20.53 116.40
CA ILE A 42 -159.49 -20.37 115.87
C ILE A 42 -158.49 -21.17 116.73
N LYS A 43 -158.47 -20.94 118.05
CA LYS A 43 -157.57 -21.62 118.99
C LYS A 43 -157.74 -23.14 119.01
N LYS A 44 -158.92 -23.65 118.64
CA LYS A 44 -159.28 -25.08 118.65
C LYS A 44 -159.18 -25.74 117.26
N ASP A 45 -159.31 -24.98 116.19
CA ASP A 45 -158.98 -25.40 114.82
C ASP A 45 -157.45 -25.39 114.64
N VAL A 46 -156.74 -24.48 115.30
CA VAL A 46 -155.31 -24.61 115.61
C VAL A 46 -155.01 -25.96 116.32
N VAL A 47 -155.92 -26.46 117.16
CA VAL A 47 -155.80 -27.78 117.80
C VAL A 47 -156.25 -28.96 116.89
N ASN A 48 -157.02 -28.74 115.82
CA ASN A 48 -157.29 -29.79 114.82
C ASN A 48 -156.18 -29.89 113.79
N ALA A 49 -155.72 -28.74 113.28
CA ALA A 49 -154.47 -28.62 112.57
C ALA A 49 -153.35 -29.29 113.36
N LYS A 50 -153.28 -29.13 114.69
CA LYS A 50 -152.32 -29.84 115.55
C LYS A 50 -152.35 -31.37 115.40
N ASN A 51 -153.49 -31.99 115.08
CA ASN A 51 -153.59 -33.45 114.95
C ASN A 51 -153.23 -33.94 113.54
N GLU A 52 -153.61 -33.21 112.48
CA GLU A 52 -153.04 -33.43 111.14
C GLU A 52 -151.52 -33.20 111.16
N ILE A 53 -151.05 -32.20 111.91
CA ILE A 53 -149.63 -31.96 112.18
C ILE A 53 -149.00 -33.19 112.85
N ASP A 54 -149.53 -33.70 113.97
CA ASP A 54 -148.94 -34.86 114.66
C ASP A 54 -148.99 -36.15 113.78
N ALA A 55 -149.98 -36.30 112.89
CA ALA A 55 -150.03 -37.38 111.90
C ALA A 55 -148.95 -37.22 110.80
N ASN A 56 -148.79 -36.01 110.28
CA ASN A 56 -147.74 -35.66 109.33
C ASN A 56 -146.34 -35.81 109.97
N VAL A 57 -146.18 -35.51 111.26
CA VAL A 57 -144.93 -35.76 112.01
C VAL A 57 -144.56 -37.24 112.01
N LYS A 58 -145.52 -38.17 112.21
CA LYS A 58 -145.22 -39.62 112.13
C LYS A 58 -144.86 -40.08 110.71
N ALA A 59 -145.48 -39.53 109.68
CA ALA A 59 -145.10 -39.81 108.30
C ALA A 59 -143.68 -39.27 108.00
N ASN A 60 -143.39 -38.05 108.45
CA ASN A 60 -142.06 -37.46 108.36
C ASN A 60 -141.00 -38.28 109.13
N GLN A 61 -141.31 -38.84 110.30
CA GLN A 61 -140.39 -39.75 111.01
C GLN A 61 -140.02 -41.01 110.22
N LYS A 62 -140.96 -41.55 109.41
CA LYS A 62 -140.64 -42.68 108.52
C LYS A 62 -139.75 -42.24 107.36
N VAL A 63 -140.01 -41.05 106.79
CA VAL A 63 -139.18 -40.43 105.75
C VAL A 63 -137.79 -40.05 106.28
N GLU A 64 -137.66 -39.58 107.53
CA GLU A 64 -136.38 -39.27 108.18
C GLU A 64 -135.48 -40.50 108.32
N GLN A 65 -136.05 -41.66 108.66
CA GLN A 65 -135.29 -42.91 108.73
C GLN A 65 -134.78 -43.35 107.35
N ASP A 66 -135.62 -43.26 106.32
CA ASP A 66 -135.24 -43.64 104.95
C ASP A 66 -134.20 -42.64 104.39
N PHE A 67 -134.37 -41.34 104.66
CA PHE A 67 -133.44 -40.27 104.31
C PHE A 67 -132.08 -40.41 105.03
N ALA A 68 -132.04 -40.93 106.27
CA ALA A 68 -130.79 -41.22 106.97
C ALA A 68 -129.98 -42.36 106.34
N ALA A 69 -130.65 -43.37 105.77
CA ALA A 69 -130.00 -44.44 105.02
C ALA A 69 -129.41 -43.90 103.69
N ASP A 70 -130.19 -43.10 102.95
CA ASP A 70 -129.73 -42.45 101.72
C ASP A 70 -128.58 -41.46 101.98
N ILE A 71 -128.62 -40.70 103.08
CA ILE A 71 -127.49 -39.86 103.53
C ILE A 71 -126.21 -40.68 103.72
N THR A 72 -126.31 -41.89 104.27
CA THR A 72 -125.13 -42.73 104.50
C THR A 72 -124.49 -43.16 103.18
N VAL A 73 -125.30 -43.62 102.21
CA VAL A 73 -124.83 -43.96 100.85
C VAL A 73 -124.27 -42.73 100.13
N ALA A 74 -124.97 -41.60 100.19
CA ALA A 74 -124.53 -40.34 99.60
C ALA A 74 -123.23 -39.83 100.21
N THR A 75 -122.99 -40.04 101.50
CA THR A 75 -121.75 -39.66 102.19
C THR A 75 -120.55 -40.47 101.71
N GLN A 76 -120.72 -41.79 101.49
CA GLN A 76 -119.67 -42.63 100.91
C GLN A 76 -119.37 -42.22 99.47
N VAL A 77 -120.40 -42.06 98.64
CA VAL A 77 -120.25 -41.61 97.24
C VAL A 77 -119.59 -40.23 97.16
N ASN A 78 -119.95 -39.29 98.05
CA ASN A 78 -119.31 -37.98 98.14
C ASN A 78 -117.82 -38.07 98.55
N THR A 79 -117.48 -39.01 99.44
CA THR A 79 -116.08 -39.25 99.84
C THR A 79 -115.24 -39.75 98.66
N ASP A 80 -115.77 -40.70 97.89
CA ASP A 80 -115.10 -41.24 96.69
C ASP A 80 -115.04 -40.19 95.56
N LEU A 81 -116.07 -39.34 95.40
CA LEU A 81 -116.05 -38.20 94.48
C LEU A 81 -115.00 -37.15 94.87
N ILE A 82 -114.83 -36.86 96.15
CA ILE A 82 -113.78 -35.94 96.65
C ILE A 82 -112.39 -36.53 96.38
N ALA A 83 -112.19 -37.84 96.61
CA ALA A 83 -110.94 -38.52 96.33
C ALA A 83 -110.60 -38.51 94.83
N ASN A 84 -111.57 -38.88 93.98
CA ASN A 84 -111.42 -38.84 92.51
C ASN A 84 -111.21 -37.42 91.99
N LYS A 85 -111.91 -36.42 92.53
CA LYS A 85 -111.69 -35.01 92.19
C LYS A 85 -110.26 -34.60 92.56
N LYS A 86 -109.74 -34.96 93.74
CA LYS A 86 -108.38 -34.64 94.16
C LYS A 86 -107.31 -35.30 93.28
N ALA A 87 -107.54 -36.54 92.83
CA ALA A 87 -106.67 -37.22 91.86
C ALA A 87 -106.74 -36.57 90.46
N GLY A 88 -107.94 -36.14 90.04
CA GLY A 88 -108.17 -35.38 88.81
C GLY A 88 -107.50 -34.01 88.83
N ASP A 89 -107.66 -33.25 89.91
CA ASP A 89 -107.01 -31.95 90.14
C ASP A 89 -105.47 -32.09 90.11
N THR A 90 -104.93 -33.16 90.71
CA THR A 90 -103.49 -33.47 90.68
C THR A 90 -103.01 -33.79 89.26
N THR A 91 -103.76 -34.63 88.53
CA THR A 91 -103.46 -34.98 87.13
C THR A 91 -103.53 -33.76 86.22
N ASN A 92 -104.55 -32.90 86.39
CA ASN A 92 -104.69 -31.65 85.66
C ASN A 92 -103.54 -30.67 85.97
N THR A 93 -103.13 -30.57 87.23
CA THR A 93 -101.96 -29.76 87.63
C THR A 93 -100.69 -30.24 86.94
N ASN A 94 -100.45 -31.56 86.89
CA ASN A 94 -99.31 -32.16 86.20
C ASN A 94 -99.38 -31.95 84.67
N LEU A 95 -100.56 -32.07 84.06
CA LEU A 95 -100.75 -31.78 82.63
C LEU A 95 -100.50 -30.32 82.28
N VAL A 96 -100.97 -29.38 83.11
CA VAL A 96 -100.71 -27.94 82.95
C VAL A 96 -99.22 -27.63 83.14
N ALA A 97 -98.56 -28.24 84.11
CA ALA A 97 -97.11 -28.10 84.31
C ALA A 97 -96.30 -28.65 83.13
N ASN A 98 -96.64 -29.85 82.64
CA ASN A 98 -96.00 -30.47 81.48
C ASN A 98 -96.26 -29.68 80.20
N LYS A 99 -97.47 -29.16 79.98
CA LYS A 99 -97.75 -28.26 78.87
C LYS A 99 -96.89 -26.99 78.95
N LYS A 100 -96.80 -26.35 80.12
CA LYS A 100 -95.97 -25.16 80.31
C LYS A 100 -94.47 -25.44 80.07
N ALA A 101 -93.97 -26.60 80.49
CA ALA A 101 -92.61 -27.06 80.18
C ALA A 101 -92.41 -27.32 78.67
N GLY A 102 -93.38 -27.94 78.00
CA GLY A 102 -93.37 -28.12 76.54
C GLY A 102 -93.40 -26.79 75.77
N ASP A 103 -94.28 -25.85 76.15
CA ASP A 103 -94.35 -24.51 75.55
C ASP A 103 -93.05 -23.71 75.76
N THR A 104 -92.41 -23.84 76.93
CA THR A 104 -91.08 -23.27 77.23
C THR A 104 -90.00 -23.90 76.35
N THR A 105 -90.03 -25.22 76.18
CA THR A 105 -89.07 -25.96 75.34
C THR A 105 -89.23 -25.58 73.86
N ASN A 106 -90.45 -25.46 73.37
CA ASN A 106 -90.75 -24.99 72.01
C ASN A 106 -90.28 -23.54 71.80
N THR A 107 -90.49 -22.67 72.78
CA THR A 107 -89.98 -21.28 72.75
C THR A 107 -88.45 -21.25 72.65
N ASN A 108 -87.76 -22.07 73.45
CA ASN A 108 -86.30 -22.20 73.39
C ASN A 108 -85.81 -22.78 72.06
N LEU A 109 -86.51 -23.76 71.48
CA LEU A 109 -86.18 -24.33 70.16
C LEU A 109 -86.35 -23.29 69.03
N VAL A 110 -87.42 -22.48 69.06
CA VAL A 110 -87.63 -21.38 68.11
C VAL A 110 -86.55 -20.31 68.26
N ALA A 111 -86.18 -19.95 69.50
CA ALA A 111 -85.09 -19.01 69.77
C ALA A 111 -83.74 -19.55 69.27
N ASN A 112 -83.41 -20.82 69.56
CA ASN A 112 -82.19 -21.48 69.10
C ASN A 112 -82.15 -21.61 67.57
N LYS A 113 -83.27 -21.91 66.92
CA LYS A 113 -83.35 -21.88 65.44
C LYS A 113 -83.08 -20.49 64.90
N LYS A 114 -83.69 -19.44 65.45
CA LYS A 114 -83.45 -18.06 65.01
C LYS A 114 -81.99 -17.63 65.23
N ALA A 115 -81.38 -18.04 66.33
CA ALA A 115 -79.95 -17.84 66.59
C ALA A 115 -79.08 -18.58 65.56
N GLY A 116 -79.39 -19.85 65.27
CA GLY A 116 -78.70 -20.65 64.24
C GLY A 116 -78.84 -20.07 62.83
N ASP A 117 -80.03 -19.63 62.43
CA ASP A 117 -80.28 -18.96 61.15
C ASP A 117 -79.47 -17.65 61.06
N THR A 118 -79.41 -16.86 62.14
CA THR A 118 -78.57 -15.65 62.24
C THR A 118 -77.09 -15.97 62.12
N THR A 119 -76.61 -17.02 62.81
CA THR A 119 -75.22 -17.48 62.71
C THR A 119 -74.89 -17.95 61.30
N ASN A 120 -75.80 -18.65 60.62
CA ASN A 120 -75.63 -19.10 59.24
C ASN A 120 -75.56 -17.91 58.27
N THR A 121 -76.39 -16.87 58.44
CA THR A 121 -76.30 -15.62 57.68
C THR A 121 -74.95 -14.92 57.90
N ASN A 122 -74.47 -14.85 59.14
CA ASN A 122 -73.17 -14.26 59.46
C ASN A 122 -72.00 -15.08 58.87
N LEU A 123 -72.08 -16.41 58.88
CA LEU A 123 -71.08 -17.28 58.25
C LEU A 123 -71.06 -17.09 56.72
N ALA A 124 -72.23 -17.06 56.07
CA ALA A 124 -72.32 -16.79 54.64
C ALA A 124 -71.74 -15.42 54.26
N LYS A 125 -71.99 -14.40 55.09
CA LYS A 125 -71.38 -13.08 54.92
C LYS A 125 -69.86 -13.14 55.09
N ASN A 126 -69.36 -13.76 56.17
CA ASN A 126 -67.92 -13.89 56.42
C ASN A 126 -67.19 -14.64 55.29
N ILE A 127 -67.83 -15.63 54.66
CA ILE A 127 -67.31 -16.32 53.47
C ILE A 127 -67.25 -15.37 52.27
N SER A 128 -68.29 -14.57 52.03
CA SER A 128 -68.29 -13.55 50.95
C SER A 128 -67.25 -12.46 51.17
N ASP A 129 -67.13 -11.96 52.40
CA ASP A 129 -66.13 -10.96 52.81
C ASP A 129 -64.71 -11.56 52.67
N GLY A 130 -64.52 -12.83 53.04
CA GLY A 130 -63.26 -13.57 52.89
C GLY A 130 -62.85 -13.82 51.44
N ASN A 131 -63.79 -14.21 50.57
CA ASN A 131 -63.55 -14.34 49.12
C ASN A 131 -63.16 -12.99 48.51
N THR A 132 -63.87 -11.92 48.87
CA THR A 132 -63.55 -10.55 48.44
C THR A 132 -62.14 -10.14 48.90
N LEU A 133 -61.74 -10.52 50.12
CA LEU A 133 -60.38 -10.27 50.63
C LEU A 133 -59.32 -11.06 49.83
N ASN A 134 -59.62 -12.31 49.47
CA ASN A 134 -58.75 -13.17 48.68
C ASN A 134 -58.54 -12.64 47.25
N ASP A 135 -59.60 -12.18 46.59
CA ASP A 135 -59.51 -11.58 45.24
C ASP A 135 -58.71 -10.28 45.26
N ASN A 136 -58.89 -9.45 46.29
CA ASN A 136 -58.08 -8.25 46.51
C ASN A 136 -56.60 -8.60 46.77
N LEU A 137 -56.32 -9.67 47.53
CA LEU A 137 -54.96 -10.12 47.79
C LEU A 137 -54.29 -10.67 46.53
N ALA A 138 -55.02 -11.42 45.70
CA ALA A 138 -54.55 -11.89 44.39
C ALA A 138 -54.24 -10.71 43.45
N GLY A 139 -55.12 -9.70 43.41
CA GLY A 139 -54.85 -8.46 42.67
C GLY A 139 -53.61 -7.71 43.16
N LYS A 140 -53.38 -7.67 44.48
CA LYS A 140 -52.18 -7.08 45.10
C LYS A 140 -50.91 -7.87 44.83
N LEU A 141 -50.98 -9.21 44.81
CA LEU A 141 -49.88 -10.08 44.39
C LEU A 141 -49.49 -9.82 42.92
N THR A 142 -50.47 -9.72 42.02
CA THR A 142 -50.21 -9.38 40.61
C THR A 142 -49.55 -8.01 40.45
N GLN A 143 -50.04 -6.98 41.16
CA GLN A 143 -49.40 -5.65 41.19
C GLN A 143 -47.98 -5.70 41.76
N GLY A 144 -47.75 -6.49 42.82
CA GLY A 144 -46.43 -6.69 43.41
C GLY A 144 -45.44 -7.37 42.46
N ASN A 145 -45.88 -8.39 41.73
CA ASN A 145 -45.06 -9.08 40.73
C ASN A 145 -44.69 -8.17 39.56
N GLN A 146 -45.65 -7.39 39.02
CA GLN A 146 -45.38 -6.40 37.97
C GLN A 146 -44.39 -5.31 38.42
N LEU A 147 -44.51 -4.86 39.68
CA LEU A 147 -43.57 -3.90 40.26
C LEU A 147 -42.18 -4.53 40.45
N HIS A 148 -42.11 -5.80 40.84
CA HIS A 148 -40.85 -6.54 40.96
C HIS A 148 -40.16 -6.72 39.60
N GLU A 149 -40.88 -7.11 38.55
CA GLU A 149 -40.35 -7.20 37.18
C GLU A 149 -39.81 -5.85 36.69
N THR A 150 -40.56 -4.77 36.92
CA THR A 150 -40.13 -3.39 36.61
C THR A 150 -38.83 -3.05 37.34
N LEU A 151 -38.79 -3.28 38.67
CA LEU A 151 -37.62 -2.98 39.49
C LEU A 151 -36.39 -3.84 39.11
N THR A 152 -36.59 -5.09 38.67
CA THR A 152 -35.52 -5.93 38.12
C THR A 152 -34.98 -5.36 36.79
N GLY A 153 -35.85 -4.81 35.95
CA GLY A 153 -35.46 -4.05 34.76
C GLY A 153 -34.64 -2.81 35.11
N ASP A 154 -35.12 -1.99 36.04
CA ASP A 154 -34.44 -0.77 36.51
C ASP A 154 -33.05 -1.07 37.10
N ILE A 155 -32.94 -2.12 37.94
CA ILE A 155 -31.65 -2.58 38.50
C ILE A 155 -30.70 -3.04 37.38
N THR A 156 -31.21 -3.73 36.37
CA THR A 156 -30.40 -4.18 35.22
C THR A 156 -29.90 -3.00 34.39
N ALA A 157 -30.73 -1.99 34.16
CA ALA A 157 -30.37 -0.76 33.46
C ALA A 157 -29.35 0.08 34.27
N ALA A 158 -29.55 0.22 35.58
CA ALA A 158 -28.62 0.89 36.48
C ALA A 158 -27.24 0.21 36.45
N GLY A 159 -27.19 -1.12 36.55
CA GLY A 159 -25.95 -1.89 36.44
C GLY A 159 -25.35 -1.95 35.04
N GLN A 160 -26.01 -1.44 34.00
CA GLN A 160 -25.41 -1.17 32.69
C GLN A 160 -24.82 0.25 32.63
N ALA A 161 -25.54 1.24 33.17
CA ALA A 161 -25.07 2.62 33.28
C ALA A 161 -23.82 2.74 34.17
N GLU A 162 -23.77 2.00 35.28
CA GLU A 162 -22.59 1.91 36.18
C GLU A 162 -21.34 1.44 35.41
N ARG A 163 -21.43 0.32 34.68
CA ARG A 163 -20.33 -0.19 33.85
C ARG A 163 -19.89 0.78 32.73
N SER A 164 -20.83 1.53 32.16
CA SER A 164 -20.50 2.58 31.18
C SER A 164 -19.71 3.70 31.84
N LEU A 165 -20.12 4.15 33.03
CA LEU A 165 -19.42 5.18 33.80
C LEU A 165 -18.03 4.72 34.26
N GLU A 166 -17.87 3.46 34.66
CA GLU A 166 -16.56 2.87 34.98
C GLU A 166 -15.61 2.87 33.76
N GLN A 167 -16.14 2.59 32.56
CA GLN A 167 -15.38 2.66 31.32
C GLN A 167 -15.01 4.11 30.98
N ASP A 168 -15.95 5.06 31.08
CA ASP A 168 -15.70 6.49 30.83
C ASP A 168 -14.67 7.06 31.81
N ILE A 169 -14.74 6.71 33.10
CA ILE A 169 -13.75 7.08 34.13
C ILE A 169 -12.37 6.50 33.78
N THR A 170 -12.31 5.25 33.33
CA THR A 170 -11.05 4.61 32.92
C THR A 170 -10.42 5.33 31.72
N SER A 171 -11.23 5.70 30.72
CA SER A 171 -10.79 6.44 29.54
C SER A 171 -10.36 7.88 29.88
N ALA A 172 -11.09 8.57 30.74
CA ALA A 172 -10.72 9.90 31.24
C ALA A 172 -9.38 9.86 31.99
N GLY A 173 -9.19 8.88 32.87
CA GLY A 173 -7.93 8.68 33.59
C GLY A 173 -6.77 8.18 32.72
N GLN A 174 -7.00 7.75 31.47
CA GLN A 174 -5.95 7.52 30.48
C GLN A 174 -5.59 8.82 29.74
N ALA A 175 -6.59 9.62 29.37
CA ALA A 175 -6.39 10.93 28.75
C ALA A 175 -5.66 11.91 29.68
N GLU A 176 -5.97 11.91 30.98
CA GLU A 176 -5.26 12.69 32.01
C GLU A 176 -3.76 12.37 32.03
N ARG A 177 -3.40 11.07 32.11
CA ARG A 177 -1.99 10.62 32.06
C ARG A 177 -1.28 10.99 30.75
N SER A 178 -1.98 10.99 29.62
CA SER A 178 -1.42 11.47 28.34
C SER A 178 -1.12 12.96 28.39
N LEU A 179 -2.03 13.77 28.93
CA LEU A 179 -1.84 15.21 29.10
C LEU A 179 -0.71 15.55 30.09
N GLU A 180 -0.55 14.78 31.18
CA GLU A 180 0.59 14.91 32.10
C GLU A 180 1.93 14.65 31.40
N GLN A 181 1.97 13.64 30.51
CA GLN A 181 3.15 13.34 29.69
C GLN A 181 3.44 14.47 28.68
N ASP A 182 2.42 14.97 27.98
CA ASP A 182 2.55 16.08 27.03
C ASP A 182 3.03 17.37 27.73
N ILE A 183 2.50 17.69 28.92
CA ILE A 183 2.93 18.82 29.75
C ILE A 183 4.40 18.66 30.18
N THR A 184 4.81 17.45 30.55
CA THR A 184 6.20 17.15 30.94
C THR A 184 7.14 17.38 29.75
N SER A 185 6.82 16.80 28.59
CA SER A 185 7.60 16.98 27.35
C SER A 185 7.62 18.43 26.87
N ALA A 186 6.53 19.19 27.04
CA ALA A 186 6.51 20.64 26.78
C ALA A 186 7.44 21.42 27.72
N GLY A 187 7.55 21.02 29.00
CA GLY A 187 8.49 21.59 29.96
C GLY A 187 9.96 21.29 29.62
N GLU A 188 10.26 20.08 29.16
CA GLU A 188 11.59 19.69 28.67
C GLU A 188 11.96 20.48 27.41
N ASN A 189 11.05 20.53 26.42
CA ASN A 189 11.24 21.31 25.19
C ASN A 189 11.44 22.80 25.47
N LYS A 190 10.68 23.39 26.41
CA LYS A 190 10.89 24.77 26.85
C LYS A 190 12.28 24.96 27.45
N THR A 191 12.74 24.04 28.29
CA THR A 191 14.07 24.10 28.92
C THR A 191 15.20 23.98 27.89
N ALA A 192 15.03 23.13 26.89
CA ALA A 192 15.96 23.01 25.75
C ALA A 192 15.97 24.27 24.87
N LEU A 193 14.81 24.92 24.68
CA LEU A 193 14.69 26.18 23.96
C LEU A 193 15.33 27.35 24.73
N ASP A 194 15.10 27.46 26.04
CA ASP A 194 15.75 28.45 26.92
C ASP A 194 17.29 28.28 26.88
N GLY A 195 17.79 27.03 26.87
CA GLY A 195 19.21 26.72 26.67
C GLY A 195 19.74 27.13 25.29
N SER A 196 18.97 26.88 24.23
CA SER A 196 19.31 27.25 22.85
C SER A 196 19.34 28.77 22.67
N ILE A 197 18.40 29.50 23.28
CA ILE A 197 18.37 30.97 23.31
C ILE A 197 19.59 31.52 24.05
N LYS A 198 20.00 30.91 25.18
CA LYS A 198 21.23 31.29 25.89
C LYS A 198 22.46 31.09 25.00
N THR A 199 22.59 29.93 24.35
CA THR A 199 23.70 29.65 23.41
C THR A 199 23.70 30.62 22.22
N ALA A 200 22.53 30.95 21.67
CA ALA A 200 22.41 31.96 20.61
C ALA A 200 22.84 33.35 21.09
N GLY A 201 22.51 33.75 22.33
CA GLY A 201 22.99 34.99 22.94
C GLY A 201 24.52 35.02 23.13
N GLU A 202 25.11 33.90 23.56
CA GLU A 202 26.56 33.73 23.64
C GLU A 202 27.22 33.81 22.25
N GLN A 203 26.63 33.17 21.24
CA GLN A 203 27.06 33.26 19.84
C GLN A 203 26.90 34.67 19.26
N ILE A 204 25.85 35.43 19.61
CA ILE A 204 25.69 36.83 19.21
C ILE A 204 26.78 37.71 19.83
N ASN A 205 27.19 37.46 21.08
CA ASN A 205 28.33 38.15 21.68
C ASN A 205 29.65 37.82 20.96
N VAL A 206 29.87 36.54 20.62
CA VAL A 206 31.02 36.12 19.78
C VAL A 206 30.97 36.78 18.41
N MET A 207 29.81 36.80 17.74
CA MET A 207 29.59 37.43 16.44
C MET A 207 29.83 38.94 16.50
N THR A 208 29.42 39.60 17.58
CA THR A 208 29.68 41.03 17.81
C THR A 208 31.17 41.30 17.98
N GLY A 209 31.89 40.44 18.71
CA GLY A 209 33.35 40.47 18.80
C GLY A 209 34.03 40.24 17.45
N LEU A 210 33.56 39.27 16.67
CA LEU A 210 34.04 38.99 15.31
C LEU A 210 33.76 40.15 14.35
N VAL A 211 32.63 40.85 14.47
CA VAL A 211 32.31 42.05 13.68
C VAL A 211 33.19 43.23 14.08
N GLN A 212 33.50 43.40 15.37
CA GLN A 212 34.50 44.38 15.83
C GLN A 212 35.90 44.04 15.30
N SER A 213 36.32 42.77 15.38
CA SER A 213 37.58 42.30 14.79
C SER A 213 37.61 42.46 13.28
N ALA A 214 36.50 42.18 12.57
CA ALA A 214 36.38 42.39 11.13
C ALA A 214 36.39 43.87 10.75
N THR A 215 35.88 44.76 11.62
CA THR A 215 35.97 46.22 11.43
C THR A 215 37.41 46.71 11.62
N GLN A 216 38.13 46.15 12.59
CA GLN A 216 39.56 46.40 12.79
C GLN A 216 40.38 45.89 11.60
N VAL A 217 40.19 44.63 11.20
CA VAL A 217 40.80 44.01 10.02
C VAL A 217 40.43 44.77 8.75
N LYS A 218 39.22 45.32 8.62
CA LYS A 218 38.85 46.19 7.50
C LYS A 218 39.67 47.48 7.50
N GLY A 219 39.87 48.14 8.64
CA GLY A 219 40.71 49.34 8.74
C GLY A 219 42.19 49.04 8.48
N ASP A 220 42.68 47.89 8.95
CA ASP A 220 44.04 47.40 8.66
C ASP A 220 44.19 47.05 7.17
N LEU A 221 43.19 46.39 6.56
CA LEU A 221 43.12 46.15 5.11
C LEU A 221 42.99 47.43 4.28
N GLU A 222 42.26 48.45 4.74
CA GLU A 222 42.18 49.75 4.06
C GLU A 222 43.55 50.43 4.02
N LYS A 223 44.34 50.29 5.10
CA LYS A 223 45.72 50.78 5.21
C LYS A 223 46.72 49.93 4.41
N ASP A 224 46.53 48.61 4.39
CA ASP A 224 47.31 47.70 3.53
C ASP A 224 46.96 47.92 2.05
N ILE A 225 45.72 48.28 1.71
CA ILE A 225 45.29 48.69 0.36
C ILE A 225 45.90 50.04 0.00
N GLU A 226 46.00 51.01 0.92
CA GLU A 226 46.68 52.28 0.64
C GLU A 226 48.19 52.05 0.41
N THR A 227 48.81 51.18 1.21
CA THR A 227 50.21 50.74 1.04
C THR A 227 50.40 49.93 -0.25
N ALA A 228 49.45 49.06 -0.59
CA ALA A 228 49.45 48.28 -1.82
C ALA A 228 49.16 49.15 -3.04
N ASN A 229 48.40 50.23 -2.94
CA ASN A 229 48.18 51.20 -4.01
C ASN A 229 49.44 52.04 -4.27
N GLN A 230 50.19 52.40 -3.24
CA GLN A 230 51.52 53.03 -3.39
C GLN A 230 52.51 52.03 -4.02
N THR A 231 52.51 50.79 -3.53
CA THR A 231 53.33 49.70 -4.10
C THR A 231 52.93 49.40 -5.53
N ASN A 232 51.64 49.43 -5.86
CA ASN A 232 51.09 49.15 -7.19
C ASN A 232 51.30 50.32 -8.15
N ALA A 233 51.34 51.57 -7.70
CA ALA A 233 51.79 52.68 -8.56
C ALA A 233 53.25 52.44 -8.99
N GLN A 234 54.11 52.02 -8.06
CA GLN A 234 55.51 51.71 -8.32
C GLN A 234 55.69 50.39 -9.09
N LEU A 235 54.79 49.42 -8.89
CA LEU A 235 54.73 48.17 -9.64
C LEU A 235 54.23 48.42 -11.06
N VAL A 236 53.24 49.29 -11.29
CA VAL A 236 52.71 49.66 -12.61
C VAL A 236 53.78 50.36 -13.43
N GLU A 237 54.61 51.23 -12.83
CA GLU A 237 55.75 51.86 -13.51
C GLU A 237 56.79 50.79 -13.93
N THR A 238 57.19 49.91 -13.01
CA THR A 238 58.14 48.81 -13.28
C THR A 238 57.58 47.73 -14.23
N THR A 239 56.27 47.51 -14.17
CA THR A 239 55.54 46.49 -14.95
C THR A 239 55.20 47.03 -16.32
N ALA A 240 54.97 48.34 -16.52
CA ALA A 240 54.81 48.91 -17.85
C ALA A 240 56.09 48.73 -18.70
N GLU A 241 57.28 48.91 -18.11
CA GLU A 241 58.56 48.64 -18.78
C GLU A 241 58.77 47.14 -19.03
N SER A 242 58.41 46.29 -18.07
CA SER A 242 58.52 44.82 -18.19
C SER A 242 57.51 44.24 -19.19
N VAL A 243 56.28 44.74 -19.22
CA VAL A 243 55.21 44.36 -20.15
C VAL A 243 55.50 44.91 -21.54
N ALA A 244 56.01 46.13 -21.71
CA ALA A 244 56.47 46.57 -23.05
C ALA A 244 57.57 45.65 -23.61
N THR A 245 58.43 45.12 -22.75
CA THR A 245 59.49 44.16 -23.13
C THR A 245 58.93 42.74 -23.39
N LEU A 246 57.91 42.31 -22.65
CA LEU A 246 57.22 41.03 -22.84
C LEU A 246 56.23 41.04 -24.01
N ASP A 247 55.56 42.16 -24.29
CA ASP A 247 54.72 42.37 -25.47
C ASP A 247 55.59 42.44 -26.73
N ALA A 248 56.77 43.06 -26.68
CA ALA A 248 57.70 43.03 -27.82
C ALA A 248 58.12 41.59 -28.15
N LYS A 249 58.51 40.79 -27.14
CA LYS A 249 58.89 39.38 -27.34
C LYS A 249 57.70 38.46 -27.60
N GLY A 250 56.55 38.75 -27.01
CA GLY A 250 55.29 38.03 -27.17
C GLY A 250 54.72 38.27 -28.56
N GLN A 251 54.79 39.51 -29.08
CA GLN A 251 54.51 39.80 -30.47
C GLN A 251 55.56 39.18 -31.39
N GLU A 252 56.86 39.17 -31.08
CA GLU A 252 57.82 38.39 -31.89
C GLU A 252 57.46 36.89 -31.95
N GLN A 253 57.07 36.27 -30.82
CA GLN A 253 56.68 34.85 -30.80
C GLN A 253 55.32 34.58 -31.45
N VAL A 254 54.31 35.41 -31.21
CA VAL A 254 52.98 35.29 -31.83
C VAL A 254 53.05 35.60 -33.32
N GLN A 255 53.81 36.60 -33.73
CA GLN A 255 54.06 36.91 -35.14
C GLN A 255 54.85 35.78 -35.80
N ALA A 256 55.84 35.17 -35.12
CA ALA A 256 56.53 33.98 -35.64
C ALA A 256 55.60 32.75 -35.75
N ILE A 257 54.61 32.58 -34.87
CA ILE A 257 53.60 31.51 -34.97
C ILE A 257 52.60 31.79 -36.11
N ILE A 258 52.21 33.05 -36.31
CA ILE A 258 51.33 33.50 -37.41
C ILE A 258 52.05 33.39 -38.76
N GLU A 259 53.30 33.83 -38.86
CA GLU A 259 54.14 33.76 -40.08
C GLU A 259 54.62 32.33 -40.38
N ALA A 260 54.67 31.44 -39.39
CA ALA A 260 54.87 30.01 -39.60
C ALA A 260 53.66 29.28 -40.21
N GLY A 261 52.49 29.94 -40.31
CA GLY A 261 51.34 29.46 -41.10
C GLY A 261 50.73 28.13 -40.66
N GLY A 262 50.98 27.70 -39.42
CA GLY A 262 50.51 26.41 -38.91
C GLY A 262 49.02 26.44 -38.54
N GLY A 263 48.19 25.72 -39.30
CA GLY A 263 46.81 25.42 -38.92
C GLY A 263 46.70 24.59 -37.64
N ILE A 264 45.48 24.29 -37.21
CA ILE A 264 45.18 23.59 -35.94
C ILE A 264 45.98 22.29 -35.79
N GLU A 265 46.16 21.56 -36.89
CA GLU A 265 46.89 20.29 -36.94
C GLU A 265 48.39 20.45 -36.70
N ASN A 266 49.00 21.53 -37.18
CA ASN A 266 50.38 21.86 -36.85
C ASN A 266 50.52 22.27 -35.38
N ALA A 267 49.52 22.93 -34.81
CA ALA A 267 49.49 23.22 -33.37
C ALA A 267 49.36 21.92 -32.53
N LEU A 268 48.47 20.99 -32.91
CA LEU A 268 48.33 19.68 -32.29
C LEU A 268 49.60 18.83 -32.43
N SER A 269 50.18 18.79 -33.64
CA SER A 269 51.45 18.12 -33.92
C SER A 269 52.57 18.61 -33.01
N ASN A 270 52.73 19.92 -32.88
CA ASN A 270 53.71 20.53 -31.97
C ASN A 270 53.40 20.23 -30.49
N TYR A 271 52.13 20.31 -30.08
CA TYR A 271 51.70 19.97 -28.72
C TYR A 271 52.05 18.53 -28.33
N PHE A 272 51.71 17.57 -29.21
CA PHE A 272 52.00 16.16 -29.00
C PHE A 272 53.49 15.84 -29.13
N ALA A 273 54.23 16.51 -30.03
CA ALA A 273 55.69 16.37 -30.12
C ALA A 273 56.40 16.76 -28.80
N LEU A 274 55.96 17.84 -28.15
CA LEU A 274 56.49 18.28 -26.84
C LEU A 274 56.12 17.33 -25.69
N ARG A 275 55.07 16.51 -25.83
CA ARG A 275 54.60 15.54 -24.83
C ARG A 275 54.95 14.08 -25.19
N ARG A 276 55.68 13.86 -26.27
CA ARG A 276 56.10 12.52 -26.71
C ARG A 276 57.11 11.95 -25.73
N SER A 277 56.91 10.72 -25.29
CA SER A 277 57.83 10.01 -24.40
C SER A 277 58.17 8.64 -24.94
N ASN A 278 59.32 8.10 -24.56
CA ASN A 278 59.75 6.74 -24.89
C ASN A 278 59.17 5.67 -23.95
N LYS A 279 58.13 6.02 -23.16
CA LYS A 279 57.46 5.09 -22.25
C LYS A 279 56.72 4.01 -23.03
N VAL A 280 56.73 2.78 -22.51
CA VAL A 280 56.03 1.64 -23.10
C VAL A 280 55.07 1.08 -22.06
N PHE A 281 53.79 1.38 -22.24
CA PHE A 281 52.73 0.83 -21.42
C PHE A 281 52.47 -0.60 -21.88
N THR A 282 52.48 -1.56 -20.96
CA THR A 282 52.33 -2.98 -21.28
C THR A 282 51.30 -3.64 -20.37
N THR A 283 50.48 -4.51 -20.94
CA THR A 283 49.61 -5.42 -20.20
C THR A 283 49.88 -6.85 -20.66
N LYS A 284 50.12 -7.77 -19.73
CA LYS A 284 50.15 -9.22 -19.95
C LYS A 284 48.75 -9.80 -19.70
N LEU A 285 48.17 -10.46 -20.69
CA LEU A 285 46.96 -11.26 -20.56
C LEU A 285 47.33 -12.74 -20.68
N TYR A 286 46.99 -13.55 -19.68
CA TYR A 286 47.22 -14.99 -19.74
C TYR A 286 46.34 -15.66 -20.80
N LYS A 287 46.88 -16.66 -21.51
CA LYS A 287 46.05 -17.51 -22.36
C LYS A 287 45.13 -18.37 -21.49
N TYR A 288 43.93 -18.65 -21.97
CA TYR A 288 42.91 -19.38 -21.21
C TYR A 288 43.36 -20.78 -20.75
N THR A 289 44.25 -21.41 -21.51
CA THR A 289 44.89 -22.70 -21.19
C THR A 289 45.88 -22.62 -20.02
N THR A 290 46.44 -21.43 -19.74
CA THR A 290 47.31 -21.13 -18.60
C THR A 290 46.50 -20.69 -17.39
N SER A 291 45.55 -19.77 -17.59
CA SER A 291 44.69 -19.21 -16.55
C SER A 291 43.33 -18.83 -17.13
N THR A 292 42.24 -19.24 -16.47
CA THR A 292 40.89 -18.87 -16.87
C THR A 292 40.46 -17.49 -16.34
N SER A 293 41.30 -16.82 -15.54
CA SER A 293 41.02 -15.48 -15.00
C SER A 293 41.05 -14.41 -16.11
N PRO A 294 40.10 -13.47 -16.15
CA PRO A 294 40.15 -12.33 -17.07
C PRO A 294 41.15 -11.25 -16.66
N VAL A 295 41.68 -11.31 -15.43
CA VAL A 295 42.60 -10.31 -14.87
C VAL A 295 44.01 -10.53 -15.40
N GLY A 296 44.59 -9.47 -15.98
CA GLY A 296 45.97 -9.40 -16.44
C GLY A 296 46.91 -8.68 -15.47
N GLU A 297 48.16 -8.56 -15.89
CA GLU A 297 49.24 -7.90 -15.15
C GLU A 297 49.73 -6.67 -15.91
N LYS A 298 49.87 -5.53 -15.23
CA LYS A 298 50.50 -4.34 -15.80
C LYS A 298 52.03 -4.43 -15.67
N LEU A 299 52.74 -4.10 -16.74
CA LEU A 299 54.20 -4.21 -16.84
C LEU A 299 54.83 -2.92 -17.41
N ASN A 300 56.16 -2.80 -17.28
CA ASN A 300 56.94 -1.65 -17.74
C ASN A 300 56.37 -0.33 -17.17
N ASP A 301 56.22 0.73 -17.97
CA ASP A 301 55.66 2.02 -17.52
C ASP A 301 54.18 1.96 -17.09
N ASN A 302 53.53 0.79 -17.24
CA ASN A 302 52.15 0.56 -16.82
C ASN A 302 52.03 0.03 -15.38
N ALA A 303 53.12 -0.50 -14.80
CA ALA A 303 53.05 -1.35 -13.60
C ALA A 303 52.31 -0.73 -12.40
N ASP A 304 52.58 0.54 -12.11
CA ASP A 304 51.99 1.28 -10.99
C ASP A 304 50.81 2.18 -11.41
N MET A 305 50.37 2.11 -12.67
CA MET A 305 49.34 3.00 -13.22
C MET A 305 47.93 2.56 -12.79
N ILE A 306 47.13 3.48 -12.26
CA ILE A 306 45.74 3.23 -11.86
C ILE A 306 44.79 4.01 -12.78
N CYS A 307 43.71 3.33 -13.19
CA CYS A 307 42.55 3.98 -13.80
C CYS A 307 41.28 3.42 -13.16
N THR A 308 40.36 4.30 -12.78
CA THR A 308 38.99 4.00 -12.35
C THR A 308 38.04 4.96 -13.07
N PRO A 309 36.96 4.47 -13.72
CA PRO A 309 36.06 5.32 -14.49
C PRO A 309 35.28 6.31 -13.60
N SER A 310 35.02 7.51 -14.13
CA SER A 310 34.18 8.53 -13.48
C SER A 310 32.70 8.12 -13.44
N THR A 311 31.90 8.75 -12.57
CA THR A 311 30.43 8.57 -12.53
C THR A 311 29.75 9.93 -12.50
N GLY A 312 29.18 10.34 -13.64
CA GLY A 312 28.68 11.70 -13.86
C GLY A 312 29.76 12.74 -13.56
N ILE A 313 29.42 13.73 -12.73
CA ILE A 313 30.35 14.76 -12.26
C ILE A 313 31.32 14.30 -11.16
N THR A 314 31.24 13.03 -10.71
CA THR A 314 32.17 12.48 -9.72
C THR A 314 33.40 11.92 -10.43
N PRO A 315 34.59 12.51 -10.24
CA PRO A 315 35.79 12.06 -10.93
C PRO A 315 36.28 10.72 -10.38
N GLY A 316 36.65 9.82 -11.28
CA GLY A 316 37.53 8.69 -10.99
C GLY A 316 39.01 9.11 -11.02
N GLN A 317 39.90 8.16 -10.71
CA GLN A 317 41.34 8.33 -10.86
C GLN A 317 41.76 7.91 -12.28
N ASP A 318 42.61 8.68 -12.95
CA ASP A 318 43.15 8.29 -14.26
C ASP A 318 44.59 8.79 -14.42
N ASP A 319 45.54 7.99 -13.94
CA ASP A 319 46.96 8.37 -13.92
C ASP A 319 47.52 8.57 -15.34
N TYR A 320 46.84 8.05 -16.37
CA TYR A 320 47.28 8.11 -17.76
C TYR A 320 47.22 9.52 -18.37
N GLN A 321 46.32 10.38 -17.86
CA GLN A 321 46.10 11.74 -18.37
C GLN A 321 47.32 12.66 -18.28
N GLN A 322 48.33 12.31 -17.47
CA GLN A 322 49.60 13.03 -17.40
C GLN A 322 50.46 12.86 -18.67
N TYR A 323 50.24 11.79 -19.43
CA TYR A 323 51.01 11.46 -20.64
C TYR A 323 50.23 11.84 -21.90
N GLY A 324 50.86 12.58 -22.81
CA GLY A 324 50.21 13.05 -24.05
C GLY A 324 49.64 11.93 -24.93
N LEU A 325 50.11 10.68 -24.76
CA LEU A 325 49.62 9.50 -25.47
C LEU A 325 48.16 9.12 -25.14
N PHE A 326 47.67 9.51 -23.97
CA PHE A 326 46.29 9.27 -23.50
C PHE A 326 45.51 10.59 -23.32
N GLN A 327 46.05 11.68 -23.86
CA GLN A 327 45.34 12.96 -23.92
C GLN A 327 44.56 13.02 -25.23
N HIS A 328 43.30 13.39 -25.10
CA HIS A 328 42.35 13.54 -26.19
C HIS A 328 41.69 14.92 -26.11
N PHE A 329 41.25 15.43 -27.24
CA PHE A 329 40.52 16.70 -27.33
C PHE A 329 39.30 16.53 -28.22
N THR A 330 38.13 16.96 -27.74
CA THR A 330 36.95 17.01 -28.61
C THR A 330 37.22 17.97 -29.77
N CYS A 331 36.95 17.54 -31.00
CA CYS A 331 37.15 18.33 -32.20
C CYS A 331 35.97 18.23 -33.16
N ASN A 332 35.88 19.19 -34.08
CA ASN A 332 35.17 18.99 -35.34
C ASN A 332 36.17 18.56 -36.42
N TRP A 333 35.72 17.71 -37.33
CA TRP A 333 36.57 17.11 -38.37
C TRP A 333 35.81 16.87 -39.66
N HIS A 334 36.57 16.65 -40.74
CA HIS A 334 36.07 16.11 -41.99
C HIS A 334 37.11 15.19 -42.65
N VAL A 335 36.64 14.38 -43.60
CA VAL A 335 37.48 13.64 -44.55
C VAL A 335 37.38 14.34 -45.90
N ASP A 336 38.52 14.55 -46.56
CA ASP A 336 38.56 15.19 -47.89
C ASP A 336 38.33 14.20 -49.06
N GLU A 337 38.36 14.72 -50.29
CA GLU A 337 38.16 13.95 -51.52
C GLU A 337 39.26 12.91 -51.82
N ASN A 338 40.37 12.93 -51.09
CA ASN A 338 41.49 11.99 -51.21
C ASN A 338 41.58 11.04 -50.00
N GLY A 339 40.67 11.17 -49.03
CA GLY A 339 40.63 10.34 -47.82
C GLY A 339 41.52 10.84 -46.68
N PHE A 340 42.06 12.07 -46.72
CA PHE A 340 42.80 12.63 -45.59
C PHE A 340 41.84 13.16 -44.52
N ASN A 341 42.21 12.96 -43.27
CA ASN A 341 41.47 13.40 -42.09
C ASN A 341 41.94 14.80 -41.70
N HIS A 342 40.99 15.72 -41.50
CA HIS A 342 41.26 17.13 -41.17
C HIS A 342 40.59 17.55 -39.86
N VAL A 343 41.28 18.34 -39.03
CA VAL A 343 40.70 18.98 -37.83
C VAL A 343 40.25 20.42 -38.13
N ASP A 344 38.93 20.65 -38.09
CA ASP A 344 38.31 21.95 -38.39
C ASP A 344 38.34 22.94 -37.21
N ALA A 345 38.06 22.44 -36.00
CA ALA A 345 38.00 23.24 -34.77
C ALA A 345 38.16 22.34 -33.53
N LEU A 346 38.77 22.85 -32.47
CA LEU A 346 38.80 22.21 -31.15
C LEU A 346 37.72 22.77 -30.22
N GLU A 347 37.24 21.96 -29.27
CA GLU A 347 36.31 22.44 -28.24
C GLU A 347 36.89 23.64 -27.47
N GLY A 348 36.12 24.72 -27.41
CA GLY A 348 36.55 26.03 -26.89
C GLY A 348 37.07 27.02 -27.95
N GLN A 349 37.29 26.59 -29.20
CA GLN A 349 37.58 27.50 -30.32
C GLN A 349 36.31 28.07 -30.97
N VAL A 350 36.43 29.24 -31.58
CA VAL A 350 35.35 29.82 -32.40
C VAL A 350 35.10 28.93 -33.61
N GLY A 351 33.82 28.58 -33.84
CA GLY A 351 33.40 27.70 -34.93
C GLY A 351 33.14 26.25 -34.50
N PHE A 352 33.62 25.82 -33.32
CA PHE A 352 33.30 24.50 -32.78
C PHE A 352 31.81 24.38 -32.41
N THR A 353 31.18 23.27 -32.78
CA THR A 353 29.83 22.89 -32.34
C THR A 353 29.74 21.39 -32.05
N LYS A 354 28.90 21.01 -31.08
CA LYS A 354 28.58 19.61 -30.78
C LYS A 354 27.37 19.07 -31.55
N THR A 355 26.55 19.96 -32.10
CA THR A 355 25.23 19.62 -32.67
C THR A 355 25.06 20.21 -34.08
N GLY A 356 24.11 19.64 -34.85
CA GLY A 356 23.86 20.01 -36.24
C GLY A 356 24.70 19.18 -37.23
N LYS A 357 24.78 19.64 -38.48
CA LYS A 357 25.49 18.97 -39.59
C LYS A 357 27.01 19.10 -39.46
N VAL A 358 27.57 18.43 -38.45
CA VAL A 358 28.98 18.45 -38.07
C VAL A 358 29.44 17.03 -37.74
N GLN A 359 30.70 16.71 -38.00
CA GLN A 359 31.30 15.51 -37.41
C GLN A 359 32.10 15.91 -36.17
N VAL A 360 31.72 15.39 -35.03
CA VAL A 360 32.43 15.54 -33.75
C VAL A 360 33.29 14.31 -33.52
N GLY A 361 34.52 14.53 -33.08
CA GLY A 361 35.51 13.49 -32.83
C GLY A 361 36.32 13.74 -31.58
N GLU A 362 37.19 12.79 -31.27
CA GLU A 362 38.26 12.92 -30.30
C GLU A 362 39.58 12.83 -31.07
N VAL A 363 40.41 13.88 -31.02
CA VAL A 363 41.76 13.87 -31.60
C VAL A 363 42.78 13.50 -30.53
N THR A 364 43.61 12.50 -30.84
CA THR A 364 44.60 11.91 -29.93
C THR A 364 46.00 11.87 -30.57
N MET A 365 47.03 11.57 -29.78
CA MET A 365 48.40 11.41 -30.29
C MET A 365 48.54 10.16 -31.16
N GLY A 366 49.20 10.27 -32.32
CA GLY A 366 49.60 9.14 -33.16
C GLY A 366 50.46 8.11 -32.42
N GLY A 367 49.89 6.93 -32.19
CA GLY A 367 50.44 5.88 -31.34
C GLY A 367 51.14 4.73 -32.09
N TRP A 368 51.96 3.98 -31.36
CA TRP A 368 52.63 2.78 -31.81
C TRP A 368 52.31 1.62 -30.87
N PHE A 369 52.05 0.44 -31.42
CA PHE A 369 51.69 -0.75 -30.68
C PHE A 369 52.50 -1.98 -31.10
N GLY A 370 52.40 -3.03 -30.29
CA GLY A 370 52.95 -4.35 -30.59
C GLY A 370 52.28 -5.41 -29.74
N ILE A 371 52.25 -6.64 -30.25
CA ILE A 371 51.63 -7.79 -29.59
C ILE A 371 52.65 -8.92 -29.58
N GLU A 372 53.06 -9.36 -28.39
CA GLU A 372 54.11 -10.36 -28.17
C GLU A 372 53.48 -11.62 -27.54
N ASP A 373 53.50 -12.75 -28.26
CA ASP A 373 53.17 -14.06 -27.69
C ASP A 373 54.39 -14.64 -26.96
N VAL A 374 54.28 -14.79 -25.64
CA VAL A 374 55.36 -15.32 -24.77
C VAL A 374 55.13 -16.77 -24.37
N GLY A 375 54.25 -17.48 -25.07
CA GLY A 375 53.90 -18.88 -24.86
C GLY A 375 52.70 -19.05 -23.93
N ASP A 376 52.83 -18.66 -22.66
CA ASP A 376 51.79 -18.79 -21.62
C ASP A 376 50.76 -17.64 -21.62
N ALA A 377 51.11 -16.53 -22.26
CA ALA A 377 50.39 -15.27 -22.26
C ALA A 377 50.64 -14.48 -23.55
N VAL A 378 49.86 -13.41 -23.74
CA VAL A 378 50.04 -12.41 -24.79
C VAL A 378 50.26 -11.05 -24.13
N LEU A 379 51.30 -10.33 -24.54
CA LEU A 379 51.60 -8.98 -24.08
C LEU A 379 51.14 -7.97 -25.12
N TYR A 380 50.38 -6.97 -24.66
CA TYR A 380 49.94 -5.84 -25.45
C TYR A 380 50.78 -4.63 -25.06
N HIS A 381 51.48 -4.04 -26.02
CA HIS A 381 52.34 -2.87 -25.83
C HIS A 381 51.74 -1.64 -26.52
N TYR A 382 51.81 -0.48 -25.86
CA TYR A 382 51.44 0.81 -26.45
C TYR A 382 52.43 1.90 -26.05
N SER A 383 52.83 2.74 -27.02
CA SER A 383 53.83 3.80 -26.84
C SER A 383 53.58 4.95 -27.81
N ALA A 384 54.15 6.12 -27.50
CA ALA A 384 54.15 7.26 -28.40
C ALA A 384 55.22 7.15 -29.51
N VAL A 385 56.12 6.16 -29.45
CA VAL A 385 57.25 6.00 -30.37
C VAL A 385 57.40 4.56 -30.86
N LYS A 386 57.97 4.42 -32.05
CA LYS A 386 58.41 3.13 -32.60
C LYS A 386 59.51 2.52 -31.74
N SER A 387 59.41 1.24 -31.41
CA SER A 387 60.46 0.46 -30.73
C SER A 387 60.41 -1.00 -31.16
N GLU A 388 61.32 -1.85 -30.67
CA GLU A 388 61.23 -3.31 -30.86
C GLU A 388 59.94 -3.90 -30.25
N ARG A 389 59.42 -3.29 -29.16
CA ARG A 389 58.15 -3.69 -28.52
C ARG A 389 56.92 -3.06 -29.14
N THR A 390 57.09 -1.93 -29.83
CA THR A 390 56.01 -1.18 -30.50
C THR A 390 56.39 -0.90 -31.97
N PRO A 391 56.56 -1.94 -32.81
CA PRO A 391 57.08 -1.76 -34.17
C PRO A 391 56.02 -1.29 -35.17
N HIS A 392 54.72 -1.40 -34.84
CA HIS A 392 53.61 -1.05 -35.72
C HIS A 392 53.00 0.29 -35.32
N PRO A 393 52.75 1.22 -36.25
CA PRO A 393 51.90 2.38 -35.97
C PRO A 393 50.44 1.93 -35.93
N MET A 394 49.61 2.60 -35.12
CA MET A 394 48.15 2.52 -35.25
C MET A 394 47.78 2.97 -36.68
N LYS A 395 46.95 2.23 -37.42
CA LYS A 395 46.70 2.56 -38.84
C LYS A 395 45.87 3.83 -39.01
N GLU A 396 45.15 4.28 -37.99
CA GLU A 396 44.50 5.58 -37.89
C GLU A 396 45.51 6.74 -37.90
N SER A 397 46.79 6.46 -37.62
CA SER A 397 47.91 7.39 -37.81
C SER A 397 48.51 7.33 -39.22
N ILE A 398 47.97 6.54 -40.16
CA ILE A 398 48.55 6.37 -41.51
C ILE A 398 47.64 6.97 -42.57
N ASN A 399 48.06 8.12 -43.08
CA ASN A 399 47.40 8.85 -44.15
C ASN A 399 47.29 8.00 -45.44
N PRO A 400 46.36 8.30 -46.36
CA PRO A 400 46.20 7.56 -47.62
C PRO A 400 47.47 7.42 -48.46
N ASP A 401 48.39 8.39 -48.39
CA ASP A 401 49.69 8.36 -49.09
C ASP A 401 50.78 7.52 -48.39
N GLY A 402 50.46 6.90 -47.25
CA GLY A 402 51.38 6.10 -46.45
C GLY A 402 52.23 6.90 -45.45
N THR A 403 52.07 8.23 -45.37
CA THR A 403 52.75 9.06 -44.36
C THR A 403 52.16 8.85 -42.96
N VAL A 404 53.00 9.00 -41.94
CA VAL A 404 52.58 8.87 -40.53
C VAL A 404 52.11 10.24 -40.02
N SER A 405 50.81 10.36 -39.80
CA SER A 405 50.20 11.47 -39.09
C SER A 405 50.67 11.53 -37.62
N PRO A 406 50.93 12.73 -37.06
CA PRO A 406 51.22 12.89 -35.64
C PRO A 406 49.96 12.74 -34.75
N ILE A 407 48.76 12.67 -35.35
CA ILE A 407 47.46 12.60 -34.68
C ILE A 407 46.59 11.46 -35.22
N MET A 408 45.66 10.99 -34.42
CA MET A 408 44.54 10.13 -34.83
C MET A 408 43.24 10.84 -34.49
N ILE A 409 42.19 10.60 -35.29
CA ILE A 409 40.84 11.10 -35.01
C ILE A 409 39.92 9.88 -34.90
N HIS A 410 39.03 9.87 -33.92
CA HIS A 410 37.97 8.88 -33.81
C HIS A 410 36.61 9.59 -33.75
N GLY A 411 35.58 9.01 -34.37
CA GLY A 411 34.21 9.50 -34.25
C GLY A 411 33.75 9.43 -32.79
N LYS A 412 33.39 10.57 -32.19
CA LYS A 412 33.01 10.65 -30.77
C LYS A 412 31.65 10.04 -30.50
N TYR A 413 30.74 10.18 -31.45
CA TYR A 413 29.31 9.89 -31.31
C TYR A 413 28.87 8.79 -32.27
N LYS A 414 27.72 8.20 -32.00
CA LYS A 414 27.03 7.38 -33.00
C LYS A 414 26.39 8.30 -34.04
N ALA A 415 26.30 7.82 -35.27
CA ALA A 415 25.67 8.56 -36.36
C ALA A 415 24.22 8.89 -35.99
N ILE A 416 23.81 10.14 -36.15
CA ILE A 416 22.41 10.56 -36.14
C ILE A 416 22.03 11.02 -37.55
N ASP A 417 20.78 10.77 -37.97
CA ASP A 417 20.31 11.27 -39.27
C ASP A 417 19.96 12.76 -39.16
N ILE A 418 20.61 13.59 -40.00
CA ILE A 418 20.23 14.99 -40.18
C ILE A 418 19.96 15.23 -41.66
N GLU A 419 18.69 15.37 -42.00
CA GLU A 419 18.20 15.58 -43.37
C GLU A 419 18.63 14.46 -44.35
N GLY A 420 18.68 13.21 -43.87
CA GLY A 420 19.01 12.06 -44.70
C GLY A 420 20.50 11.73 -44.78
N ALA A 421 21.38 12.33 -43.95
CA ALA A 421 22.81 12.01 -43.93
C ALA A 421 23.31 11.76 -42.49
N PRO A 422 24.28 10.85 -42.30
CA PRO A 422 24.80 10.50 -40.99
C PRO A 422 25.78 11.55 -40.46
N TYR A 423 25.58 12.02 -39.24
CA TYR A 423 26.53 12.90 -38.56
C TYR A 423 26.88 12.36 -37.17
N SER A 424 28.17 12.33 -36.83
CA SER A 424 28.69 12.10 -35.48
C SER A 424 28.41 13.36 -34.65
N SER A 425 27.17 13.55 -34.22
CA SER A 425 26.65 14.82 -33.69
C SER A 425 25.73 14.57 -32.50
N ALA A 426 25.85 15.37 -31.44
CA ALA A 426 25.18 15.14 -30.16
C ALA A 426 23.68 15.43 -30.18
N GLY A 427 22.96 14.82 -29.23
CA GLY A 427 21.57 15.18 -28.90
C GLY A 427 20.49 14.53 -29.76
N GLY A 428 20.84 13.52 -30.55
CA GLY A 428 19.89 12.76 -31.39
C GLY A 428 19.87 11.26 -31.08
N ALA A 429 18.76 10.62 -31.47
CA ALA A 429 18.65 9.16 -31.47
C ALA A 429 19.64 8.57 -32.49
N PRO A 430 20.42 7.54 -32.13
CA PRO A 430 21.32 6.89 -33.08
C PRO A 430 20.55 6.35 -34.28
N ALA A 431 21.05 6.62 -35.48
CA ALA A 431 20.52 6.12 -36.74
C ALA A 431 20.47 4.59 -36.70
N ASN A 432 19.32 4.03 -37.07
CA ASN A 432 19.02 2.60 -36.95
C ASN A 432 17.91 2.22 -37.94
N GLY A 433 17.65 0.92 -38.10
CA GLY A 433 16.70 0.39 -39.09
C GLY A 433 15.31 0.00 -38.59
N CYS A 434 14.75 0.66 -37.58
CA CYS A 434 13.36 0.41 -37.18
C CYS A 434 12.33 1.09 -38.10
N GLN A 435 11.04 0.76 -37.94
CA GLN A 435 9.93 1.31 -38.74
C GLN A 435 9.33 2.61 -38.16
N ALA A 436 10.02 3.31 -37.26
CA ALA A 436 9.61 4.65 -36.84
C ALA A 436 9.75 5.64 -38.02
N ALA A 437 8.87 6.64 -38.11
CA ALA A 437 8.93 7.63 -39.19
C ALA A 437 10.21 8.47 -39.17
N ASP A 438 10.78 8.67 -37.98
CA ASP A 438 12.01 9.41 -37.74
C ASP A 438 13.29 8.55 -37.89
N ALA A 439 13.15 7.23 -37.90
CA ALA A 439 14.26 6.32 -38.17
C ALA A 439 14.53 6.28 -39.67
N LYS A 440 15.59 6.98 -40.09
CA LYS A 440 15.95 7.19 -41.49
C LYS A 440 17.17 6.36 -41.84
N ASP A 441 17.05 5.70 -43.00
CA ASP A 441 17.97 4.75 -43.63
C ASP A 441 18.42 3.53 -42.77
N PRO A 442 18.25 2.29 -43.28
CA PRO A 442 18.51 1.07 -42.50
C PRO A 442 20.01 0.84 -42.26
N VAL A 443 20.48 1.16 -41.06
CA VAL A 443 21.86 0.85 -40.63
C VAL A 443 22.08 -0.66 -40.56
N SER A 444 23.02 -1.10 -41.38
CA SER A 444 23.51 -2.47 -41.62
C SER A 444 24.80 -2.35 -42.43
N TYR A 445 25.64 -3.40 -42.53
CA TYR A 445 26.86 -3.29 -43.35
C TYR A 445 26.59 -2.77 -44.77
N THR A 446 25.65 -3.37 -45.50
CA THR A 446 25.32 -2.96 -46.89
C THR A 446 24.54 -1.65 -46.97
N GLY A 447 23.70 -1.32 -45.99
CA GLY A 447 22.97 -0.04 -45.95
C GLY A 447 23.90 1.15 -45.71
N MET A 448 24.93 0.96 -44.87
CA MET A 448 25.90 2.01 -44.55
C MET A 448 26.77 2.42 -45.74
N VAL A 449 27.04 1.54 -46.71
CA VAL A 449 27.85 1.88 -47.89
C VAL A 449 27.30 3.13 -48.58
N GLY A 450 26.02 3.10 -48.96
CA GLY A 450 25.37 4.26 -49.61
C GLY A 450 25.04 5.40 -48.65
N TYR A 451 24.80 5.10 -47.37
CA TYR A 451 24.40 6.10 -46.36
C TYR A 451 25.58 7.00 -45.94
N MET A 452 26.75 6.41 -45.66
CA MET A 452 27.97 7.14 -45.30
C MET A 452 28.55 7.92 -46.48
N HIS A 453 28.46 7.38 -47.70
CA HIS A 453 28.90 8.06 -48.93
C HIS A 453 28.13 9.35 -49.26
N LYS A 454 27.03 9.66 -48.56
CA LYS A 454 26.37 10.98 -48.63
C LYS A 454 27.23 12.12 -48.08
N LEU A 455 28.22 11.80 -47.25
CA LEU A 455 29.24 12.74 -46.76
C LEU A 455 30.44 12.87 -47.71
N GLY A 456 30.75 11.78 -48.42
CA GLY A 456 31.90 11.66 -49.33
C GLY A 456 32.35 10.21 -49.47
N ALA A 457 33.05 9.87 -50.57
CA ALA A 457 33.41 8.48 -50.89
C ALA A 457 34.35 7.80 -49.87
N HIS A 458 35.08 8.58 -49.07
CA HIS A 458 36.02 8.07 -48.08
C HIS A 458 35.46 7.94 -46.65
N TYR A 459 34.19 8.32 -46.44
CA TYR A 459 33.50 8.10 -45.15
C TYR A 459 33.01 6.66 -45.00
N CYS A 460 33.07 6.15 -43.79
CA CYS A 460 32.65 4.80 -43.41
C CYS A 460 31.89 4.82 -42.08
N GLY A 461 31.17 3.74 -41.77
CA GLY A 461 30.75 3.45 -40.40
C GLY A 461 31.95 3.14 -39.49
N THR A 462 31.70 2.81 -38.23
CA THR A 462 32.74 2.37 -37.26
C THR A 462 33.65 1.33 -37.93
N THR A 463 34.96 1.53 -37.92
CA THR A 463 35.89 0.56 -38.52
C THR A 463 36.43 -0.40 -37.47
N CYS A 464 36.96 -1.54 -37.92
CA CYS A 464 37.67 -2.48 -37.05
C CYS A 464 38.78 -1.79 -36.22
N TRP A 465 39.49 -0.82 -36.81
CA TRP A 465 40.50 -0.04 -36.09
C TRP A 465 39.92 0.83 -34.98
N ASP A 466 38.76 1.47 -35.18
CA ASP A 466 38.10 2.24 -34.12
C ASP A 466 37.72 1.33 -32.93
N LEU A 467 37.25 0.10 -33.22
CA LEU A 467 37.00 -0.91 -32.18
C LEU A 467 38.30 -1.42 -31.54
N PHE A 468 39.36 -1.64 -32.33
CA PHE A 468 40.66 -2.09 -31.84
C PHE A 468 41.35 -1.05 -30.96
N TYR A 469 41.22 0.24 -31.27
CA TYR A 469 41.68 1.32 -30.40
C TYR A 469 40.99 1.22 -29.04
N LEU A 470 39.66 1.07 -29.01
CA LEU A 470 38.94 0.86 -27.74
C LEU A 470 39.43 -0.41 -27.03
N GLN A 471 39.54 -1.56 -27.72
CA GLN A 471 40.04 -2.82 -27.16
C GLN A 471 41.45 -2.68 -26.55
N LEU A 472 42.39 -2.08 -27.28
CA LEU A 472 43.76 -1.86 -26.83
C LEU A 472 43.82 -0.89 -25.65
N MET A 473 43.09 0.23 -25.71
CA MET A 473 43.08 1.21 -24.61
C MET A 473 42.49 0.61 -23.34
N PHE A 474 41.45 -0.22 -23.46
CA PHE A 474 40.87 -0.92 -22.31
C PHE A 474 41.86 -1.92 -21.69
N ILE A 475 42.53 -2.74 -22.51
CA ILE A 475 43.56 -3.69 -22.07
C ILE A 475 44.72 -2.96 -21.38
N ILE A 476 45.17 -1.82 -21.92
CA ILE A 476 46.28 -1.04 -21.34
C ILE A 476 45.86 -0.36 -20.03
N LYS A 477 44.71 0.33 -19.99
CA LYS A 477 44.26 1.13 -18.82
C LYS A 477 43.72 0.30 -17.67
N TYR A 478 43.04 -0.82 -17.95
CA TYR A 478 42.35 -1.62 -16.92
C TYR A 478 42.92 -3.02 -16.69
N ALA A 479 43.79 -3.52 -17.60
CA ALA A 479 44.42 -4.83 -17.48
C ALA A 479 43.45 -5.97 -17.18
N THR A 480 42.30 -5.99 -17.86
CA THR A 480 41.29 -7.04 -17.76
C THR A 480 40.57 -7.21 -19.10
N THR A 481 40.19 -8.43 -19.41
CA THR A 481 39.30 -8.76 -20.53
C THR A 481 37.82 -8.72 -20.14
N ASN A 482 37.48 -8.56 -18.87
CA ASN A 482 36.09 -8.40 -18.44
C ASN A 482 35.67 -6.94 -18.54
N SER A 483 35.21 -6.48 -19.72
CA SER A 483 34.90 -5.06 -19.87
C SER A 483 33.76 -4.62 -18.94
N GLN A 484 32.73 -5.46 -18.81
CA GLN A 484 31.56 -5.16 -17.98
C GLN A 484 31.85 -5.05 -16.48
N SER A 485 32.98 -5.59 -16.00
CA SER A 485 33.42 -5.41 -14.61
C SER A 485 33.89 -3.99 -14.27
N ILE A 486 34.26 -3.20 -15.29
CA ILE A 486 34.73 -1.81 -15.15
C ILE A 486 33.72 -0.83 -15.73
N MET A 487 33.31 -1.06 -16.98
CA MET A 487 32.31 -0.28 -17.72
C MET A 487 31.40 -1.24 -18.50
N ALA A 488 30.26 -1.57 -17.90
CA ALA A 488 29.22 -2.42 -18.49
C ALA A 488 28.54 -1.78 -19.71
N GLY A 489 28.39 -0.46 -19.71
CA GLY A 489 27.58 0.21 -20.71
C GLY A 489 26.09 -0.14 -20.61
N CYS A 490 25.30 0.24 -21.61
CA CYS A 490 23.86 -0.08 -21.65
C CYS A 490 23.66 -1.47 -22.29
N THR A 491 23.66 -2.52 -21.46
CA THR A 491 23.55 -3.93 -21.89
C THR A 491 22.35 -4.66 -21.28
N SER A 492 21.71 -4.06 -20.27
CA SER A 492 20.68 -4.67 -19.40
C SER A 492 19.53 -3.70 -19.06
N TYR A 493 19.12 -2.88 -20.03
CA TYR A 493 18.09 -1.85 -19.90
C TYR A 493 16.86 -2.10 -20.80
N ASN A 494 16.32 -3.32 -20.80
CA ASN A 494 15.25 -3.74 -21.71
C ASN A 494 13.85 -3.76 -21.05
N TYR A 495 13.30 -2.59 -20.75
CA TYR A 495 11.99 -2.47 -20.11
C TYR A 495 10.90 -2.05 -21.10
N GLN A 496 9.75 -2.73 -21.04
CA GLN A 496 8.56 -2.44 -21.85
C GLN A 496 7.30 -2.63 -21.01
N TYR A 497 6.59 -1.54 -20.72
CA TYR A 497 5.44 -1.53 -19.80
C TYR A 497 4.27 -0.73 -20.37
N ASN A 498 3.05 -1.23 -20.14
CA ASN A 498 1.82 -0.51 -20.54
C ASN A 498 1.48 0.58 -19.54
N ALA A 499 0.73 1.58 -20.02
CA ALA A 499 0.02 2.51 -19.15
C ALA A 499 -1.00 1.78 -18.26
N THR A 500 -1.24 2.31 -17.06
CA THR A 500 -2.31 1.86 -16.14
C THR A 500 -3.48 2.83 -16.07
N VAL A 501 -3.35 4.02 -16.67
CA VAL A 501 -4.36 5.08 -16.70
C VAL A 501 -4.43 5.65 -18.12
N GLU A 502 -5.65 5.93 -18.57
CA GLU A 502 -5.92 6.59 -19.85
C GLU A 502 -5.95 8.11 -19.64
N GLU A 503 -5.21 8.86 -20.46
CA GLU A 503 -5.10 10.32 -20.38
C GLU A 503 -5.16 10.94 -21.78
N THR A 504 -5.51 12.23 -21.87
CA THR A 504 -5.64 12.96 -23.14
C THR A 504 -4.74 14.19 -23.13
N GLY A 505 -3.98 14.41 -24.22
CA GLY A 505 -3.13 15.58 -24.41
C GLY A 505 -2.02 15.73 -23.36
N VAL A 506 -1.32 14.64 -23.05
CA VAL A 506 -0.26 14.59 -22.02
C VAL A 506 1.15 14.42 -22.61
N MET A 507 2.16 14.64 -21.76
CA MET A 507 3.59 14.42 -22.03
C MET A 507 4.18 13.38 -21.05
N ARG A 508 3.37 12.36 -20.70
CA ARG A 508 3.72 11.37 -19.68
C ARG A 508 3.00 10.05 -19.94
N VAL A 509 3.51 8.97 -19.34
CA VAL A 509 2.78 7.70 -19.21
C VAL A 509 2.68 7.34 -17.74
N VAL A 510 1.46 7.14 -17.24
CA VAL A 510 1.18 6.67 -15.88
C VAL A 510 1.20 5.14 -15.88
N MET A 511 1.97 4.55 -14.97
CA MET A 511 2.08 3.11 -14.80
C MET A 511 2.31 2.72 -13.34
N ALA A 512 2.26 1.44 -12.99
CA ALA A 512 2.56 0.95 -11.64
C ALA A 512 3.96 1.41 -11.18
N LYS A 513 4.10 1.85 -9.91
CA LYS A 513 5.36 2.42 -9.36
C LYS A 513 6.58 1.53 -9.59
N ALA A 514 6.44 0.22 -9.41
CA ALA A 514 7.52 -0.74 -9.60
C ALA A 514 8.07 -0.79 -11.05
N ASN A 515 7.24 -0.44 -12.03
CA ASN A 515 7.60 -0.33 -13.45
C ASN A 515 8.18 1.06 -13.75
N ALA A 516 7.52 2.13 -13.27
CA ALA A 516 7.98 3.52 -13.44
C ALA A 516 9.40 3.73 -12.88
N ALA A 517 9.70 3.15 -11.71
CA ALA A 517 11.01 3.18 -11.05
C ALA A 517 12.13 2.44 -11.83
N LYS A 518 11.81 1.79 -12.96
CA LYS A 518 12.83 1.25 -13.88
C LYS A 518 13.30 2.27 -14.90
N PHE A 519 12.55 3.32 -15.18
CA PHE A 519 12.94 4.35 -16.14
C PHE A 519 13.82 5.41 -15.46
N VAL A 520 15.04 5.54 -15.95
CA VAL A 520 16.03 6.48 -15.40
C VAL A 520 15.89 7.86 -16.06
N VAL A 521 15.87 8.92 -15.25
CA VAL A 521 15.88 10.30 -15.76
C VAL A 521 17.13 10.55 -16.60
N GLY A 522 16.95 11.17 -17.76
CA GLY A 522 17.98 11.38 -18.77
C GLY A 522 18.11 10.25 -19.80
N SER A 523 17.55 9.06 -19.54
CA SER A 523 17.47 7.97 -20.51
C SER A 523 16.36 8.19 -21.55
N TYR A 524 16.25 7.30 -22.53
CA TYR A 524 15.39 7.47 -23.69
C TYR A 524 14.41 6.32 -23.87
N VAL A 525 13.18 6.66 -24.31
CA VAL A 525 12.06 5.72 -24.46
C VAL A 525 11.29 6.01 -25.74
N SER A 526 10.72 4.99 -26.37
CA SER A 526 9.62 5.17 -27.33
C SER A 526 8.30 4.87 -26.66
N ILE A 527 7.26 5.55 -27.14
CA ILE A 527 5.88 5.41 -26.69
C ILE A 527 5.06 5.09 -27.94
N GLY A 528 4.29 4.01 -27.86
CA GLY A 528 3.49 3.55 -28.98
C GLY A 528 2.18 2.93 -28.56
N GLU A 529 1.16 3.10 -29.39
CA GLU A 529 -0.15 2.50 -29.22
C GLU A 529 -0.20 1.14 -29.91
N VAL A 530 -0.17 0.08 -29.09
CA VAL A 530 -0.08 -1.32 -29.55
C VAL A 530 -1.45 -1.86 -30.02
N GLY A 531 -2.55 -1.34 -29.46
CA GLY A 531 -3.91 -1.80 -29.79
C GLY A 531 -4.09 -3.31 -29.66
N GLU A 532 -4.61 -3.96 -30.71
CA GLU A 532 -4.82 -5.41 -30.77
C GLU A 532 -3.53 -6.23 -31.03
N ALA A 533 -2.39 -5.59 -31.30
CA ALA A 533 -1.14 -6.30 -31.54
C ALA A 533 -0.62 -6.96 -30.24
N THR A 534 -0.01 -8.13 -30.38
CA THR A 534 0.58 -8.88 -29.24
C THR A 534 2.10 -8.88 -29.24
N ASN A 535 2.72 -8.45 -30.34
CA ASN A 535 4.16 -8.30 -30.44
C ASN A 535 4.59 -6.92 -29.92
N LYS A 536 5.73 -6.87 -29.24
CA LYS A 536 6.34 -5.65 -28.70
C LYS A 536 7.81 -5.55 -29.12
N ASP A 537 8.12 -5.94 -30.36
CA ASP A 537 9.41 -5.64 -30.94
C ASP A 537 9.46 -4.17 -31.35
N ARG A 538 10.46 -3.44 -30.86
CA ARG A 538 10.76 -2.04 -31.20
C ARG A 538 11.24 -1.89 -32.65
N TYR A 539 11.16 -2.93 -33.47
CA TYR A 539 11.21 -2.82 -34.91
C TYR A 539 9.95 -2.16 -35.49
N TYR A 540 8.75 -2.39 -34.92
CA TYR A 540 7.49 -2.02 -35.55
C TYR A 540 7.02 -0.58 -35.28
N ALA A 541 6.46 0.06 -36.31
CA ALA A 541 6.02 1.47 -36.26
C ALA A 541 5.07 1.80 -35.09
N TYR A 542 4.17 0.88 -34.72
CA TYR A 542 3.21 1.07 -33.62
C TYR A 542 3.86 1.11 -32.23
N MET A 543 5.15 0.80 -32.09
CA MET A 543 5.91 0.98 -30.84
C MET A 543 6.47 2.40 -30.66
N HIS A 544 6.28 3.27 -31.66
CA HIS A 544 6.88 4.62 -31.74
C HIS A 544 5.91 5.70 -32.20
N ASN A 545 4.67 5.34 -32.57
CA ASN A 545 3.71 6.22 -33.25
C ASN A 545 3.13 7.35 -32.39
N LEU A 546 3.37 7.35 -31.07
CA LEU A 546 3.02 8.47 -30.18
C LEU A 546 4.26 9.32 -29.87
N ALA A 547 5.40 8.70 -29.62
CA ALA A 547 6.68 9.37 -29.47
C ALA A 547 7.86 8.44 -29.78
N TYR A 548 8.77 8.86 -30.65
CA TYR A 548 9.98 8.10 -30.98
C TYR A 548 11.19 8.59 -30.17
N SER A 549 11.80 7.67 -29.40
CA SER A 549 13.07 7.86 -28.69
C SER A 549 13.16 9.21 -27.93
N VAL A 550 12.15 9.54 -27.15
CA VAL A 550 12.07 10.78 -26.36
C VAL A 550 12.74 10.64 -24.99
N LYS A 551 13.24 11.76 -24.46
CA LYS A 551 14.01 11.76 -23.21
C LYS A 551 13.09 11.68 -21.99
N VAL A 552 13.39 10.80 -21.03
CA VAL A 552 12.72 10.78 -19.72
C VAL A 552 13.22 11.97 -18.91
N THR A 553 12.34 12.91 -18.58
CA THR A 553 12.70 14.14 -17.85
C THR A 553 12.49 14.03 -16.36
N ARG A 554 11.52 13.23 -15.91
CA ARG A 554 11.11 13.13 -14.50
C ARG A 554 10.29 11.87 -14.26
N VAL A 555 10.35 11.31 -13.05
CA VAL A 555 9.45 10.25 -12.59
C VAL A 555 8.86 10.67 -11.25
N GLU A 556 7.53 10.63 -11.11
CA GLU A 556 6.83 11.07 -9.88
C GLU A 556 5.66 10.16 -9.52
N ASP A 557 5.42 9.98 -8.23
CA ASP A 557 4.22 9.33 -7.70
C ASP A 557 2.95 10.11 -8.06
N VAL A 558 1.91 9.39 -8.50
CA VAL A 558 0.59 9.94 -8.82
C VAL A 558 -0.42 9.61 -7.71
N ASP A 559 -0.35 8.39 -7.20
CA ASP A 559 -1.14 7.88 -6.06
C ASP A 559 -0.28 6.85 -5.29
N ASP A 560 -0.86 6.03 -4.41
CA ASP A 560 -0.11 5.01 -3.65
C ASP A 560 0.45 3.87 -4.54
N THR A 561 -0.14 3.63 -5.71
CA THR A 561 0.10 2.48 -6.58
C THR A 561 0.75 2.85 -7.93
N ASN A 562 0.50 4.05 -8.45
CA ASN A 562 0.99 4.51 -9.75
C ASN A 562 2.01 5.65 -9.63
N ALA A 563 2.87 5.74 -10.65
CA ALA A 563 3.76 6.86 -10.91
C ALA A 563 3.74 7.22 -12.40
N ALA A 564 3.97 8.49 -12.70
CA ALA A 564 4.08 9.03 -14.04
C ALA A 564 5.54 9.15 -14.47
N VAL A 565 5.86 8.62 -15.65
CA VAL A 565 7.13 8.86 -16.34
C VAL A 565 6.90 9.99 -17.34
N TYR A 566 7.47 11.17 -17.08
CA TYR A 566 7.39 12.35 -17.95
C TYR A 566 8.47 12.31 -19.02
N VAL A 567 8.12 12.76 -20.22
CA VAL A 567 9.01 12.76 -21.39
C VAL A 567 9.09 14.12 -22.07
N ASP A 568 10.22 14.37 -22.72
CA ASP A 568 10.44 15.50 -23.64
C ASP A 568 10.01 15.07 -25.05
N ALA A 569 8.71 15.10 -25.31
CA ALA A 569 8.13 14.76 -26.61
C ALA A 569 7.76 16.03 -27.40
N PRO A 570 7.87 16.01 -28.75
CA PRO A 570 7.64 17.20 -29.57
C PRO A 570 6.18 17.67 -29.57
N GLU A 571 5.23 16.73 -29.42
CA GLU A 571 3.80 16.99 -29.37
C GLU A 571 3.16 16.16 -28.25
N ALA A 572 2.07 16.66 -27.67
CA ALA A 572 1.33 15.96 -26.63
C ALA A 572 0.48 14.84 -27.23
N PHE A 573 0.37 13.73 -26.52
CA PHE A 573 -0.29 12.50 -26.99
C PHE A 573 -1.36 12.02 -26.01
N ASP A 574 -2.26 11.17 -26.51
CA ASP A 574 -3.24 10.44 -25.71
C ASP A 574 -2.66 9.09 -25.31
N THR A 575 -3.04 8.59 -24.13
CA THR A 575 -2.66 7.26 -23.64
C THR A 575 -3.88 6.39 -23.40
N THR A 576 -3.76 5.11 -23.74
CA THR A 576 -4.75 4.06 -23.45
C THR A 576 -4.09 2.93 -22.66
N LEU A 577 -4.87 1.96 -22.16
CA LEU A 577 -4.31 0.77 -21.50
C LEU A 577 -3.46 -0.13 -22.43
N THR A 578 -3.49 0.08 -23.76
CA THR A 578 -2.62 -0.58 -24.74
C THR A 578 -1.43 0.26 -25.20
N THR A 579 -1.32 1.51 -24.75
CA THR A 579 -0.10 2.33 -24.91
C THR A 579 1.06 1.70 -24.13
N CYS A 580 2.19 1.46 -24.80
CA CYS A 580 3.39 0.84 -24.24
C CYS A 580 4.59 1.79 -24.30
N MET A 581 5.21 2.05 -23.14
CA MET A 581 6.49 2.75 -23.04
C MET A 581 7.63 1.73 -23.02
N SER A 582 8.64 1.96 -23.85
CA SER A 582 9.70 0.99 -24.16
C SER A 582 11.06 1.67 -24.19
N THR A 583 12.03 1.21 -23.40
CA THR A 583 13.39 1.79 -23.38
C THR A 583 14.08 1.71 -24.74
N MET A 584 14.76 2.77 -25.17
CA MET A 584 15.51 2.81 -26.43
C MET A 584 17.01 2.90 -26.15
N PRO A 585 17.87 2.67 -27.15
CA PRO A 585 19.26 3.10 -27.08
C PRO A 585 19.34 4.58 -26.69
N TRP A 586 20.33 4.93 -25.87
CA TRP A 586 20.56 6.29 -25.44
C TRP A 586 20.86 7.18 -26.64
N HIS A 587 20.44 8.45 -26.58
CA HIS A 587 20.91 9.44 -27.55
C HIS A 587 22.40 9.65 -27.41
N THR A 588 23.04 9.97 -28.51
CA THR A 588 24.47 10.23 -28.49
C THR A 588 24.77 11.60 -27.85
N GLY A 589 25.91 11.73 -27.17
CA GLY A 589 26.22 12.84 -26.27
C GLY A 589 25.65 12.68 -24.85
N SER A 590 25.10 11.51 -24.50
CA SER A 590 24.62 11.23 -23.14
C SER A 590 25.75 11.12 -22.11
N THR A 591 26.99 10.96 -22.57
CA THR A 591 28.21 10.87 -21.73
C THR A 591 28.99 12.19 -21.64
N ASP A 592 28.52 13.27 -22.26
CA ASP A 592 29.26 14.55 -22.30
C ASP A 592 29.55 15.14 -20.93
N GLU A 593 28.54 15.15 -20.04
CA GLU A 593 28.63 15.66 -18.65
C GLU A 593 29.44 14.76 -17.70
N VAL A 594 30.01 13.65 -18.18
CA VAL A 594 30.92 12.82 -17.39
C VAL A 594 32.28 13.50 -17.29
N VAL A 595 32.75 13.80 -16.09
CA VAL A 595 33.91 14.67 -15.87
C VAL A 595 35.27 14.08 -16.29
N GLY A 596 35.41 12.76 -16.29
CA GLY A 596 36.65 12.08 -16.71
C GLY A 596 36.64 11.66 -18.18
N SER A 597 37.83 11.40 -18.72
CA SER A 597 38.04 10.76 -20.03
C SER A 597 37.27 9.46 -20.20
N ASP A 598 37.14 8.69 -19.11
CA ASP A 598 36.46 7.40 -19.06
C ASP A 598 35.33 7.43 -18.01
N GLY A 599 34.21 6.76 -18.31
CA GLY A 599 33.12 6.53 -17.36
C GLY A 599 31.71 6.66 -17.93
N SER A 600 30.72 6.74 -17.06
CA SER A 600 29.28 6.76 -17.40
C SER A 600 28.53 7.87 -16.64
N PRO A 601 27.36 8.33 -17.12
CA PRO A 601 26.61 9.41 -16.47
C PRO A 601 25.94 9.04 -15.14
N GLY A 602 25.94 7.77 -14.71
CA GLY A 602 25.24 7.38 -13.47
C GLY A 602 25.68 6.09 -12.77
N SER A 603 26.17 5.07 -13.49
CA SER A 603 26.76 3.88 -12.88
C SER A 603 27.53 3.06 -13.90
N ASN A 604 28.80 2.80 -13.61
CA ASN A 604 29.69 2.11 -14.54
C ASN A 604 29.39 0.60 -14.68
N THR A 605 28.69 -0.03 -13.74
CA THR A 605 28.51 -1.50 -13.70
C THR A 605 27.04 -1.95 -13.68
N SER A 606 26.08 -1.05 -13.77
CA SER A 606 24.65 -1.39 -13.68
C SER A 606 24.06 -2.05 -14.94
N GLY A 607 24.75 -1.98 -16.08
CA GLY A 607 24.20 -2.37 -17.38
C GLY A 607 23.15 -1.39 -17.95
N ILE A 608 22.96 -0.21 -17.34
CA ILE A 608 21.89 0.74 -17.71
C ILE A 608 22.39 1.95 -18.50
N PHE A 609 23.57 2.47 -18.15
CA PHE A 609 24.08 3.74 -18.68
C PHE A 609 25.09 3.52 -19.81
N PRO A 610 25.16 4.38 -20.83
CA PRO A 610 26.25 4.37 -21.81
C PRO A 610 27.57 4.70 -21.11
N CYS A 611 28.68 4.39 -21.77
CA CYS A 611 30.00 4.76 -21.28
C CYS A 611 30.79 5.53 -22.34
N LYS A 612 31.81 6.26 -21.89
CA LYS A 612 32.87 6.80 -22.75
C LYS A 612 34.23 6.32 -22.30
N MET A 613 35.19 6.30 -23.22
CA MET A 613 36.60 6.01 -22.95
C MET A 613 37.46 6.87 -23.87
N GLN A 614 38.43 7.60 -23.30
CA GLN A 614 39.13 8.70 -23.97
C GLN A 614 38.18 9.63 -24.74
N GLY A 615 37.04 9.97 -24.12
CA GLY A 615 36.03 10.85 -24.69
C GLY A 615 35.07 10.21 -25.70
N ILE A 616 35.43 9.08 -26.31
CA ILE A 616 34.64 8.37 -27.33
C ILE A 616 33.46 7.63 -26.68
N GLU A 617 32.24 7.82 -27.19
CA GLU A 617 31.02 7.22 -26.64
C GLU A 617 30.69 5.84 -27.23
N TRP A 618 30.34 4.89 -26.36
CA TRP A 618 30.16 3.48 -26.69
C TRP A 618 29.15 2.79 -25.74
N HIS A 619 28.69 1.59 -26.13
CA HIS A 619 27.61 0.84 -25.47
C HIS A 619 26.33 1.64 -25.20
N LEU A 620 25.75 2.29 -26.23
CA LEU A 620 24.53 3.10 -26.07
C LEU A 620 23.25 2.26 -25.90
N GLY A 621 23.31 0.93 -25.98
CA GLY A 621 22.13 0.06 -25.95
C GLY A 621 21.79 -0.61 -27.28
N ALA A 622 22.71 -0.50 -28.25
CA ALA A 622 22.62 -1.09 -29.57
C ALA A 622 23.99 -1.65 -29.97
N TYR A 623 23.98 -2.71 -30.78
CA TYR A 623 25.18 -3.23 -31.43
C TYR A 623 25.77 -2.18 -32.37
N ASP A 624 27.10 -2.09 -32.37
CA ASP A 624 27.86 -1.29 -33.32
C ASP A 624 28.23 -2.18 -34.51
N VAL A 625 27.66 -1.90 -35.69
CA VAL A 625 27.98 -2.64 -36.91
C VAL A 625 29.22 -2.05 -37.57
N LEU A 626 30.24 -2.88 -37.82
CA LEU A 626 31.46 -2.40 -38.46
C LEU A 626 31.24 -2.13 -39.95
N GLY A 627 31.40 -0.86 -40.36
CA GLY A 627 31.15 -0.41 -41.73
C GLY A 627 32.13 -0.93 -42.77
N ASN A 628 33.32 -1.37 -42.35
CA ASN A 628 34.36 -1.89 -43.24
C ASN A 628 34.59 -3.41 -43.11
N VAL A 629 33.77 -4.14 -42.35
CA VAL A 629 33.94 -5.59 -42.11
C VAL A 629 32.69 -6.36 -42.49
N PHE A 630 32.86 -7.43 -43.26
CA PHE A 630 31.84 -8.47 -43.38
C PHE A 630 32.44 -9.86 -43.17
N MET A 631 31.55 -10.81 -42.87
CA MET A 631 31.87 -12.21 -42.65
C MET A 631 31.22 -13.08 -43.73
N ASP A 632 31.95 -14.08 -44.22
CA ASP A 632 31.47 -15.03 -45.22
C ASP A 632 31.43 -16.45 -44.65
N ILE A 633 30.28 -17.11 -44.76
CA ILE A 633 30.12 -18.48 -44.25
C ILE A 633 30.84 -19.46 -45.17
N VAL A 634 31.80 -20.18 -44.60
CA VAL A 634 32.60 -21.22 -45.25
C VAL A 634 32.60 -22.51 -44.44
N THR A 635 33.09 -23.61 -45.00
CA THR A 635 33.38 -24.84 -44.23
C THR A 635 34.73 -24.68 -43.52
N GLY A 636 34.71 -24.80 -42.19
CA GLY A 636 35.89 -24.80 -41.34
C GLY A 636 36.69 -26.12 -41.43
N ALA A 637 37.89 -26.12 -40.84
CA ALA A 637 38.81 -27.26 -40.89
C ALA A 637 38.29 -28.53 -40.19
N ASP A 638 37.34 -28.37 -39.26
CA ASP A 638 36.65 -29.44 -38.53
C ASP A 638 35.38 -29.97 -39.26
N GLY A 639 35.03 -29.37 -40.40
CA GLY A 639 33.83 -29.69 -41.19
C GLY A 639 32.56 -28.96 -40.75
N ASN A 640 32.60 -28.17 -39.66
CA ASN A 640 31.50 -27.30 -39.28
C ASN A 640 31.50 -26.01 -40.13
N PRO A 641 30.45 -25.16 -40.07
CA PRO A 641 30.56 -23.79 -40.55
C PRO A 641 31.71 -23.04 -39.86
N ALA A 642 32.23 -22.02 -40.52
CA ALA A 642 33.09 -20.98 -39.94
C ALA A 642 32.73 -19.63 -40.59
N ARG A 643 33.36 -18.54 -40.18
CA ARG A 643 33.28 -17.26 -40.91
C ARG A 643 34.68 -16.82 -41.34
N ASP A 644 34.88 -16.66 -42.64
CA ASP A 644 35.98 -15.87 -43.18
C ASP A 644 35.70 -14.39 -42.94
N VAL A 645 36.61 -13.68 -42.28
CA VAL A 645 36.49 -12.23 -42.03
C VAL A 645 37.16 -11.46 -43.16
N TRP A 646 36.47 -10.46 -43.72
CA TRP A 646 36.94 -9.62 -44.82
C TRP A 646 36.87 -8.15 -44.45
N VAL A 647 38.00 -7.45 -44.60
CA VAL A 647 38.19 -6.06 -44.18
C VAL A 647 38.49 -5.16 -45.38
N CYS A 648 37.73 -4.07 -45.52
CA CYS A 648 37.99 -2.98 -46.45
C CYS A 648 38.93 -1.96 -45.81
N GLU A 649 40.01 -1.60 -46.49
CA GLU A 649 41.02 -0.65 -45.98
C GLU A 649 40.91 0.75 -46.60
N ASP A 650 40.16 0.86 -47.70
CA ASP A 650 39.83 2.09 -48.44
C ASP A 650 38.30 2.18 -48.61
N ALA A 651 37.68 3.22 -48.03
CA ALA A 651 36.23 3.36 -48.02
C ALA A 651 35.63 3.67 -49.40
N SER A 652 36.43 4.14 -50.36
CA SER A 652 35.98 4.35 -51.74
C SER A 652 35.68 3.04 -52.47
N LEU A 653 36.22 1.92 -51.97
CA LEU A 653 36.01 0.57 -52.49
C LEU A 653 34.86 -0.17 -51.79
N LEU A 654 34.17 0.47 -50.83
CA LEU A 654 33.03 -0.14 -50.15
C LEU A 654 31.93 -0.53 -51.13
N THR A 655 31.41 -1.74 -50.98
CA THR A 655 30.46 -2.31 -51.94
C THR A 655 29.50 -3.32 -51.33
N THR A 656 28.30 -3.36 -51.89
CA THR A 656 27.26 -4.35 -51.57
C THR A 656 27.35 -5.61 -52.45
N ASN A 657 28.30 -5.66 -53.39
CA ASN A 657 28.54 -6.84 -54.23
C ASN A 657 29.62 -7.75 -53.62
N VAL A 658 29.23 -8.94 -53.17
CA VAL A 658 30.14 -9.88 -52.49
C VAL A 658 31.31 -10.34 -53.36
N THR A 659 31.13 -10.45 -54.68
CA THR A 659 32.20 -10.85 -55.59
C THR A 659 33.24 -9.75 -55.72
N THR A 660 32.79 -8.49 -55.85
CA THR A 660 33.68 -7.32 -55.83
C THR A 660 34.41 -7.24 -54.50
N ALA A 661 33.68 -7.29 -53.38
CA ALA A 661 34.24 -7.17 -52.03
C ALA A 661 35.34 -8.22 -51.78
N LYS A 662 35.11 -9.51 -52.10
CA LYS A 662 36.14 -10.56 -51.96
C LYS A 662 37.35 -10.41 -52.89
N SER A 663 37.27 -9.55 -53.91
CA SER A 663 38.38 -9.26 -54.83
C SER A 663 39.19 -8.00 -54.45
N THR A 664 38.57 -7.06 -53.72
CA THR A 664 39.19 -5.79 -53.31
C THR A 664 39.60 -5.78 -51.83
N TYR A 665 38.88 -6.49 -50.96
CA TYR A 665 39.10 -6.47 -49.51
C TYR A 665 40.18 -7.49 -49.11
N LYS A 666 40.79 -7.28 -47.94
CA LYS A 666 41.75 -8.22 -47.38
C LYS A 666 41.02 -9.20 -46.47
N LYS A 667 41.10 -10.49 -46.79
CA LYS A 667 40.75 -11.57 -45.85
C LYS A 667 41.70 -11.54 -44.64
N ALA A 668 41.17 -11.66 -43.43
CA ALA A 668 41.94 -11.73 -42.19
C ALA A 668 42.60 -13.10 -41.97
N SER A 669 43.58 -13.13 -41.07
CA SER A 669 44.41 -14.29 -40.73
C SER A 669 43.66 -15.40 -39.97
N ALA A 670 42.52 -15.10 -39.34
CA ALA A 670 41.72 -16.04 -38.55
C ALA A 670 40.27 -16.14 -39.04
N GLN A 671 39.57 -17.18 -38.57
CA GLN A 671 38.14 -17.41 -38.82
C GLN A 671 37.36 -17.38 -37.51
N VAL A 672 36.14 -16.84 -37.53
CA VAL A 672 35.22 -16.94 -36.39
C VAL A 672 34.60 -18.34 -36.34
N PRO A 673 34.64 -19.05 -35.18
CA PRO A 673 34.19 -20.42 -35.06
C PRO A 673 32.66 -20.55 -34.95
N TYR A 674 32.19 -21.77 -35.18
CA TYR A 674 30.77 -22.11 -35.08
C TYR A 674 30.31 -22.37 -33.64
N THR A 675 29.18 -21.76 -33.26
CA THR A 675 28.58 -21.89 -31.92
C THR A 675 27.23 -22.58 -31.90
N ALA A 676 26.75 -23.05 -33.07
CA ALA A 676 25.49 -23.76 -33.25
C ALA A 676 24.24 -22.99 -32.76
N ALA A 677 24.11 -21.73 -33.18
CA ALA A 677 23.00 -20.84 -32.81
C ALA A 677 22.80 -20.71 -31.28
N SER A 678 23.90 -20.70 -30.55
CA SER A 678 23.95 -20.54 -29.10
C SER A 678 25.04 -19.54 -28.72
N TRP A 679 24.76 -18.69 -27.74
CA TRP A 679 25.80 -17.87 -27.10
C TRP A 679 26.84 -18.78 -26.45
N LYS A 680 28.12 -18.52 -26.72
CA LYS A 680 29.27 -19.16 -26.07
C LYS A 680 30.25 -18.08 -25.66
N TYR A 681 30.76 -18.15 -24.43
CA TYR A 681 31.75 -17.18 -23.98
C TYR A 681 33.12 -17.47 -24.58
N ILE A 682 33.83 -16.42 -24.97
CA ILE A 682 35.08 -16.45 -25.72
C ILE A 682 36.24 -16.85 -24.79
N THR A 683 37.05 -17.82 -25.22
CA THR A 683 38.28 -18.23 -24.51
C THR A 683 39.54 -17.63 -25.13
N GLU A 684 39.51 -17.31 -26.42
CA GLU A 684 40.69 -16.90 -27.17
C GLU A 684 40.32 -15.91 -28.27
N GLU A 685 41.11 -14.85 -28.37
CA GLU A 685 41.07 -13.81 -29.40
C GLU A 685 42.38 -13.88 -30.18
N THR A 686 42.32 -13.83 -31.50
CA THR A 686 43.48 -13.73 -32.39
C THR A 686 43.49 -12.36 -33.04
N THR A 687 44.49 -11.54 -32.72
CA THR A 687 44.62 -10.19 -33.29
C THR A 687 45.32 -10.21 -34.64
N ASP A 688 44.62 -9.79 -35.69
CA ASP A 688 45.23 -9.50 -36.98
C ASP A 688 45.84 -8.08 -36.94
N ILE A 689 47.15 -8.01 -36.67
CA ILE A 689 47.89 -6.75 -36.47
C ILE A 689 47.81 -5.83 -37.69
N ASP A 690 47.82 -6.39 -38.91
CA ASP A 690 47.80 -5.60 -40.15
C ASP A 690 46.45 -4.93 -40.42
N ARG A 691 45.35 -5.59 -39.98
CA ARG A 691 43.96 -5.14 -40.18
C ARG A 691 43.31 -4.50 -38.96
N GLY A 692 43.95 -4.56 -37.79
CA GLY A 692 43.44 -3.99 -36.54
C GLY A 692 42.10 -4.59 -36.16
N ILE A 693 42.05 -5.92 -36.02
CA ILE A 693 40.85 -6.63 -35.59
C ILE A 693 41.21 -7.78 -34.67
N MET A 694 40.51 -7.90 -33.55
CA MET A 694 40.56 -9.05 -32.66
C MET A 694 39.44 -10.01 -33.09
N ILE A 695 39.81 -11.25 -33.45
CA ILE A 695 38.90 -12.26 -33.95
C ILE A 695 38.74 -13.36 -32.89
N PRO A 696 37.53 -13.61 -32.36
CA PRO A 696 37.32 -14.72 -31.44
C PRO A 696 37.56 -16.03 -32.16
N THR A 697 38.50 -16.84 -31.67
CA THR A 697 38.90 -18.13 -32.26
C THR A 697 38.63 -19.31 -31.34
N GLY A 698 38.44 -19.08 -30.04
CA GLY A 698 38.12 -20.11 -29.05
C GLY A 698 36.85 -19.80 -28.26
N THR A 699 36.12 -20.85 -27.86
CA THR A 699 34.91 -20.73 -27.02
C THR A 699 34.88 -21.77 -25.90
N GLY A 700 34.12 -21.50 -24.85
CA GLY A 700 33.96 -22.40 -23.69
C GLY A 700 34.21 -21.75 -22.32
N ALA A 701 34.31 -20.43 -22.25
CA ALA A 701 34.46 -19.68 -21.00
C ALA A 701 33.11 -19.45 -20.29
N GLY A 702 33.05 -18.46 -19.40
CA GLY A 702 31.83 -17.96 -18.75
C GLY A 702 31.90 -16.46 -18.52
N SER A 703 30.83 -15.84 -18.02
CA SER A 703 30.73 -14.36 -17.81
C SER A 703 31.68 -13.75 -16.75
N ALA A 704 32.65 -14.54 -16.26
CA ALA A 704 33.68 -14.13 -15.32
C ALA A 704 35.03 -14.85 -15.57
N THR A 705 35.19 -15.49 -16.73
CA THR A 705 36.40 -16.21 -17.14
C THR A 705 36.70 -16.00 -18.63
N GLY A 706 37.95 -16.19 -19.04
CA GLY A 706 38.37 -15.94 -20.43
C GLY A 706 38.18 -14.48 -20.81
N TRP A 707 37.48 -14.20 -21.91
CA TRP A 707 37.16 -12.84 -22.33
C TRP A 707 35.85 -12.32 -21.76
N CYS A 708 35.13 -13.10 -20.96
CA CYS A 708 33.83 -12.78 -20.32
C CYS A 708 32.66 -12.43 -21.25
N ASP A 709 32.94 -12.13 -22.51
CA ASP A 709 31.99 -11.71 -23.53
C ASP A 709 31.61 -12.89 -24.44
N GLY A 710 30.52 -12.75 -25.19
CA GLY A 710 29.90 -13.79 -25.99
C GLY A 710 30.24 -13.76 -27.47
N LEU A 711 30.34 -14.95 -28.06
CA LEU A 711 30.25 -15.18 -29.49
C LEU A 711 28.92 -15.89 -29.83
N TYR A 712 28.29 -15.48 -30.92
CA TYR A 712 27.12 -16.15 -31.50
C TYR A 712 27.26 -16.28 -33.02
N THR A 713 27.14 -17.51 -33.56
CA THR A 713 27.05 -17.77 -35.00
C THR A 713 25.87 -18.68 -35.34
N ASP A 714 25.23 -18.42 -36.48
CA ASP A 714 24.07 -19.16 -36.96
C ASP A 714 24.39 -20.52 -37.60
N VAL A 715 23.36 -21.36 -37.77
CA VAL A 715 23.42 -22.70 -38.39
C VAL A 715 23.57 -22.70 -39.92
N GLY A 716 23.63 -21.54 -40.56
CA GLY A 716 23.84 -21.40 -41.99
C GLY A 716 25.17 -21.98 -42.45
N THR A 717 25.18 -22.54 -43.66
CA THR A 717 26.35 -23.14 -44.32
C THR A 717 26.87 -22.30 -45.50
N SER A 718 26.19 -21.20 -45.83
CA SER A 718 26.61 -20.22 -46.83
C SER A 718 25.90 -18.87 -46.61
N GLY A 719 26.47 -17.78 -47.13
CA GLY A 719 25.93 -16.42 -47.04
C GLY A 719 26.82 -15.45 -46.27
N GLN A 720 26.43 -14.19 -46.23
CA GLN A 720 27.20 -13.11 -45.61
C GLN A 720 26.56 -12.66 -44.29
N ARG A 721 27.41 -12.26 -43.36
CA ARG A 721 27.06 -11.76 -42.02
C ARG A 721 27.76 -10.42 -41.79
N GLU A 722 27.13 -9.56 -41.02
CA GLU A 722 27.76 -8.35 -40.51
C GLU A 722 28.47 -8.62 -39.19
N TRP A 723 29.44 -7.76 -38.83
CA TRP A 723 30.11 -7.81 -37.54
C TRP A 723 29.40 -6.87 -36.58
N LEU A 724 28.66 -7.42 -35.62
CA LEU A 724 27.95 -6.67 -34.59
C LEU A 724 28.70 -6.73 -33.26
N ALA A 725 29.29 -5.60 -32.86
CA ALA A 725 30.08 -5.45 -31.62
C ALA A 725 29.28 -4.75 -30.51
N LEU A 726 29.89 -4.65 -29.32
CA LEU A 726 29.42 -3.93 -28.11
C LEU A 726 28.16 -4.50 -27.42
N GLY A 727 27.21 -5.03 -28.16
CA GLY A 727 25.97 -5.59 -27.62
C GLY A 727 24.85 -4.56 -27.47
N SER A 728 23.62 -5.06 -27.36
CA SER A 728 22.41 -4.26 -27.22
C SER A 728 21.91 -4.23 -25.77
N LEU A 729 20.95 -3.35 -25.47
CA LEU A 729 20.38 -3.15 -24.12
C LEU A 729 19.63 -4.36 -23.54
N TYR A 730 19.54 -5.48 -24.26
CA TYR A 730 18.99 -6.75 -23.74
C TYR A 730 19.98 -7.91 -23.77
N SER A 731 21.21 -7.69 -24.25
CA SER A 731 22.21 -8.74 -24.39
C SER A 731 22.60 -9.34 -23.04
N GLY A 732 22.73 -8.51 -21.99
CA GLY A 732 23.07 -8.96 -20.64
C GLY A 732 24.52 -9.40 -20.50
N THR A 733 24.76 -10.51 -19.79
CA THR A 733 26.10 -10.97 -19.42
C THR A 733 27.04 -11.37 -20.57
N PRO A 734 26.61 -11.74 -21.79
CA PRO A 734 27.51 -11.94 -22.93
C PRO A 734 27.93 -10.64 -23.64
N ALA A 735 27.39 -9.48 -23.28
CA ALA A 735 27.83 -8.20 -23.84
C ALA A 735 29.23 -7.80 -23.36
N GLY A 736 29.81 -6.78 -23.99
CA GLY A 736 31.12 -6.23 -23.62
C GLY A 736 31.88 -5.70 -24.83
N LEU A 737 33.19 -5.53 -24.73
CA LEU A 737 34.05 -4.94 -25.77
C LEU A 737 34.52 -5.97 -26.83
N TRP A 738 34.40 -7.26 -26.53
CA TRP A 738 34.76 -8.39 -27.38
C TRP A 738 33.56 -9.26 -27.79
N ILE A 739 32.33 -8.86 -27.42
CA ILE A 739 31.13 -9.53 -27.93
C ILE A 739 31.10 -9.48 -29.46
N LEU A 740 30.77 -10.61 -30.08
CA LEU A 740 30.48 -10.71 -31.50
C LEU A 740 29.16 -11.46 -31.73
N ASP A 741 28.15 -10.73 -32.22
CA ASP A 741 26.98 -11.33 -32.85
C ASP A 741 27.24 -11.45 -34.36
N ALA A 742 27.41 -12.68 -34.84
CA ALA A 742 27.71 -13.04 -36.22
C ALA A 742 26.59 -13.89 -36.85
N TYR A 743 25.35 -13.71 -36.37
CA TYR A 743 24.13 -14.34 -36.91
C TYR A 743 23.37 -13.45 -37.89
N ASP A 744 23.34 -12.13 -37.67
CA ASP A 744 22.56 -11.23 -38.52
C ASP A 744 23.20 -11.08 -39.92
N GLY A 745 22.37 -11.11 -40.95
CA GLY A 745 22.82 -11.00 -42.35
C GLY A 745 23.33 -9.59 -42.64
N TRP A 746 24.30 -9.43 -43.54
CA TRP A 746 24.96 -8.14 -43.83
C TRP A 746 24.07 -6.99 -44.41
N SER A 747 22.76 -7.22 -44.49
CA SER A 747 21.71 -6.27 -44.92
C SER A 747 20.54 -6.24 -43.92
N TYR A 748 20.70 -6.88 -42.77
CA TYR A 748 19.72 -6.88 -41.70
C TYR A 748 19.85 -5.58 -40.93
N ALA A 749 18.72 -4.95 -40.63
CA ALA A 749 18.69 -3.69 -39.93
C ALA A 749 17.53 -3.70 -38.94
N GLY A 750 17.68 -2.98 -37.83
CA GLY A 750 16.68 -2.87 -36.79
C GLY A 750 17.02 -1.81 -35.76
N TRP A 751 16.16 -1.63 -34.77
CA TRP A 751 16.30 -0.61 -33.73
C TRP A 751 17.58 -0.74 -32.88
N ARG A 752 18.16 -1.94 -32.84
CA ARG A 752 19.33 -2.33 -32.03
C ARG A 752 20.65 -2.32 -32.79
N ILE A 753 20.67 -1.87 -34.06
CA ILE A 753 21.86 -1.88 -34.92
C ILE A 753 22.15 -0.43 -35.31
N VAL A 754 23.32 0.06 -34.91
CA VAL A 754 23.78 1.44 -35.08
C VAL A 754 25.24 1.44 -35.53
N SER A 755 25.77 2.60 -35.91
CA SER A 755 27.20 2.79 -36.17
C SER A 755 27.63 4.19 -35.80
N GLY A 756 28.92 4.41 -35.52
CA GLY A 756 29.55 5.72 -35.61
C GLY A 756 29.71 6.20 -37.06
N VAL A 757 30.16 7.44 -37.23
CA VAL A 757 30.79 7.89 -38.48
C VAL A 757 32.30 7.88 -38.23
N SER A 758 33.06 7.12 -39.02
CA SER A 758 34.50 7.01 -38.85
C SER A 758 35.26 7.87 -39.86
N PRO A 759 36.27 8.66 -39.42
CA PRO A 759 37.24 9.26 -40.32
C PRO A 759 38.18 8.21 -40.91
N ASN A 760 38.36 7.07 -40.20
CA ASN A 760 39.33 6.04 -40.53
C ASN A 760 38.86 5.11 -41.66
N GLY A 761 37.97 5.56 -42.53
CA GLY A 761 37.49 4.77 -43.67
C GLY A 761 38.58 4.42 -44.68
N THR A 762 39.57 5.31 -44.86
CA THR A 762 40.66 5.17 -45.84
C THR A 762 42.00 5.39 -45.15
N ARG A 763 42.93 4.43 -45.26
CA ARG A 763 44.26 4.49 -44.64
C ARG A 763 45.33 3.92 -45.57
N GLY A 764 46.54 4.44 -45.49
CA GLY A 764 47.67 3.95 -46.28
C GLY A 764 48.31 2.67 -45.74
N GLU A 765 49.25 2.12 -46.51
CA GLU A 765 50.19 1.12 -46.03
C GLU A 765 51.45 1.80 -45.48
N TYR A 766 51.79 1.55 -44.21
CA TYR A 766 53.03 2.06 -43.62
C TYR A 766 54.24 1.45 -44.32
N GLN A 767 54.89 2.23 -45.17
CA GLN A 767 56.20 1.89 -45.72
C GLN A 767 57.26 2.24 -44.68
N ALA A 768 57.90 1.23 -44.11
CA ALA A 768 59.09 1.44 -43.28
C ALA A 768 60.22 1.95 -44.19
N THR A 769 60.41 3.27 -44.23
CA THR A 769 61.57 3.89 -44.88
C THR A 769 62.85 3.33 -44.27
N ALA A 770 63.70 2.80 -45.15
CA ALA A 770 64.92 2.04 -44.83
C ALA A 770 66.08 2.92 -44.34
#